data_AF-A0A7X5EB65-F1
#
_entry.id   AF-A0A7X5EB65-F1
#
_cell.length_a   1.000
_cell.length_b   1.000
_cell.length_c   1.000
_cell.angle_alpha   90.00
_cell.angle_beta   90.00
_cell.angle_gamma   90.00
#
_symmetry.space_group_name_H-M   'P 1'
#
loop_
_entity.id
_entity.type
_entity.pdbx_description
1 polymer ?
#
loop_
_entity_poly.entity_id
_entity_poly.type
_entity_poly.pdbx_seq_one_letter_code
_entity_poly.pdbx_strand_id
1 'polypeptide(L)'
;MLKKRLNDYILLLHVKTKAEESDMNSLWELYLDETITTDERKNCIIEYANAFWVLCTKWVGFQEGQNYTAHIDKILKFVSYFSAIASDEEDRFYECKEVIFIKFLVWLRNRKDVYDTNQDNKFYDFYRKLNDVIGQVKWVFELEDSGEKVFPIHRLIEDAATEFELTEEHYLQLIFSLQLFNRVNHIGDDKESIKSKMLEIAEEFHIYLIKMLCDGGEILYGENAGINSAKNGTIVAIWGNEVLVRNVNRDYFNAEECKFEGENEENAIAFYYLYKREAYEEPCSFAFIMENGTNFSKQMVLKELMEKRIYNVFLGDVFWVNVQTNMYTRLINRFSENDDFLISEGKIVKEERTLYETFWNRIKRDQNGLRTSTIAQVGTINVLTLDFLVEYCTKLCNEDNTCLKILTDLSETDFFQNQLIKIYFDEELHNGRILDALRKYAKFISDYMNIEKVSVKTQFAEYFHLVMPYAIYVPFEGKVENLFESLKNEKYIDEEVIIEELKIGIGIGNIFEYKVANETILEDKIYSLSGINIESTKIKSGLCFYEKDKKQVYLLGEYEDVVDTVKNISKVATKFVIGNQWLNDSNHMNKLVTIITNIGFDNGIYNYLGTTYRDAFVSNIALYKLLWLMQVFQFDKVKYDKFEEMILKGFYCSFVLEPSKMMKKYLDEIEKLSKNNTLIIAKEPDGVGATLNLLIERYSNGDRGSLRMAFDGNTINRNLRIQDDEYFYMNVPISKIVFLTDNALSGKSTIDMLNYYLKKIRSFGNKRNYIFGVNSNHIPDVLDKNRDVKIIVKTIFYSERASERIKKEFPEYEISITGEMLERNKFNWTEEMNGVIQELFGNATEPICKSAQCVLRPCNLPHDKVLPDVLKDTTKLVGIFRRKED
;
A
#
# COMPACT_ATOMS: atom_id res chain seq x y z
N MET A 1 -39.67 7.11 44.15
CA MET A 1 -40.57 5.98 44.47
C MET A 1 -39.94 4.63 44.13
N LEU A 2 -39.33 4.51 42.94
CA LEU A 2 -38.64 3.30 42.46
C LEU A 2 -37.54 2.77 43.39
N LYS A 3 -36.60 3.61 43.83
CA LYS A 3 -35.52 3.21 44.77
C LYS A 3 -36.04 2.46 46.00
N LYS A 4 -37.18 2.91 46.56
CA LYS A 4 -37.83 2.23 47.68
C LYS A 4 -38.39 0.85 47.28
N ARG A 5 -39.10 0.76 46.13
CA ARG A 5 -39.60 -0.52 45.58
C ARG A 5 -38.46 -1.52 45.37
N LEU A 6 -37.33 -1.07 44.82
CA LEU A 6 -36.14 -1.92 44.62
C LEU A 6 -35.51 -2.34 45.94
N ASN A 7 -35.36 -1.44 46.92
CA ASN A 7 -34.83 -1.80 48.24
C ASN A 7 -35.73 -2.79 48.98
N ASP A 8 -37.04 -2.61 48.93
CA ASP A 8 -38.01 -3.54 49.51
C ASP A 8 -37.93 -4.92 48.81
N TYR A 9 -37.77 -4.93 47.48
CA TYR A 9 -37.57 -6.14 46.69
C TYR A 9 -36.24 -6.87 47.04
N ILE A 10 -35.13 -6.14 47.13
CA ILE A 10 -33.82 -6.69 47.53
C ILE A 10 -33.89 -7.29 48.94
N LEU A 11 -34.56 -6.63 49.88
CA LEU A 11 -34.77 -7.16 51.23
C LEU A 11 -35.53 -8.50 51.20
N LEU A 12 -36.58 -8.61 50.39
CA LEU A 12 -37.32 -9.86 50.20
C LEU A 12 -36.42 -10.96 49.63
N LEU A 13 -35.61 -10.64 48.63
CA LEU A 13 -34.65 -11.59 48.05
C LEU A 13 -33.60 -12.05 49.05
N HIS A 14 -33.13 -11.18 49.95
CA HIS A 14 -32.13 -11.56 50.96
C HIS A 14 -32.65 -12.59 51.96
N VAL A 15 -33.94 -12.55 52.30
CA VAL A 15 -34.57 -13.53 53.22
C VAL A 15 -34.75 -14.90 52.57
N LYS A 16 -34.85 -14.97 51.23
CA LYS A 16 -34.98 -16.23 50.50
C LYS A 16 -33.66 -17.01 50.48
N THR A 17 -33.73 -18.34 50.58
CA THR A 17 -32.57 -19.22 50.37
C THR A 17 -32.32 -19.50 48.89
N LYS A 18 -33.36 -19.44 48.05
CA LYS A 18 -33.33 -19.70 46.60
C LYS A 18 -34.23 -18.68 45.89
N ALA A 19 -33.79 -18.20 44.73
CA ALA A 19 -34.59 -17.35 43.84
C ALA A 19 -35.38 -18.20 42.85
N GLU A 20 -36.62 -17.82 42.58
CA GLU A 20 -37.52 -18.49 41.64
C GLU A 20 -37.84 -17.58 40.46
N GLU A 21 -38.46 -18.14 39.41
CA GLU A 21 -38.82 -17.38 38.21
C GLU A 21 -39.72 -16.17 38.48
N SER A 22 -40.62 -16.28 39.47
CA SER A 22 -41.48 -15.18 39.91
C SER A 22 -40.67 -13.97 40.41
N ASP A 23 -39.51 -14.21 41.00
CA ASP A 23 -38.59 -13.17 41.44
C ASP A 23 -37.96 -12.48 40.22
N MET A 24 -37.43 -13.22 39.26
CA MET A 24 -36.91 -12.65 38.00
C MET A 24 -37.97 -11.81 37.28
N ASN A 25 -39.20 -12.32 37.17
CA ASN A 25 -40.32 -11.58 36.58
C ASN A 25 -40.64 -10.29 37.36
N SER A 26 -40.51 -10.29 38.69
CA SER A 26 -40.70 -9.08 39.50
C SER A 26 -39.63 -8.01 39.21
N LEU A 27 -38.37 -8.41 38.98
CA LEU A 27 -37.33 -7.48 38.53
C LEU A 27 -37.66 -6.93 37.13
N TRP A 28 -38.14 -7.78 36.23
CA TRP A 28 -38.54 -7.37 34.87
C TRP A 28 -39.70 -6.40 34.88
N GLU A 29 -40.71 -6.61 35.73
CA GLU A 29 -41.81 -5.66 35.92
C GLU A 29 -41.31 -4.31 36.43
N LEU A 30 -40.40 -4.29 37.40
CA LEU A 30 -39.79 -3.05 37.91
C LEU A 30 -38.91 -2.34 36.87
N TYR A 31 -38.33 -3.09 35.94
CA TYR A 31 -37.49 -2.56 34.87
C TYR A 31 -38.31 -2.06 33.67
N LEU A 32 -39.34 -2.81 33.26
CA LEU A 32 -40.17 -2.55 32.08
C LEU A 32 -41.37 -1.63 32.37
N ASP A 33 -41.58 -1.21 33.61
CA ASP A 33 -42.65 -0.28 34.00
C ASP A 33 -42.52 1.06 33.25
N GLU A 34 -43.37 1.26 32.24
CA GLU A 34 -43.41 2.44 31.37
C GLU A 34 -43.73 3.74 32.13
N THR A 35 -44.21 3.65 33.37
CA THR A 35 -44.47 4.82 34.21
C THR A 35 -43.21 5.42 34.84
N ILE A 36 -42.07 4.72 34.75
CA ILE A 36 -40.79 5.14 35.31
C ILE A 36 -39.93 5.81 34.23
N THR A 37 -39.43 7.01 34.52
CA THR A 37 -38.58 7.77 33.58
C THR A 37 -37.16 7.20 33.47
N THR A 38 -36.48 7.48 32.34
CA THR A 38 -35.08 7.08 32.12
C THR A 38 -34.13 7.63 33.20
N ASP A 39 -34.35 8.87 33.65
CA ASP A 39 -33.54 9.51 34.71
C ASP A 39 -33.75 8.83 36.07
N GLU A 40 -34.99 8.46 36.40
CA GLU A 40 -35.27 7.72 37.64
C GLU A 40 -34.62 6.33 37.63
N ARG A 41 -34.61 5.64 36.49
CA ARG A 41 -33.91 4.36 36.34
C ARG A 41 -32.39 4.52 36.44
N LYS A 42 -31.82 5.56 35.82
CA LYS A 42 -30.39 5.92 35.94
C LYS A 42 -29.98 6.19 37.40
N ASN A 43 -30.82 6.90 38.15
CA ASN A 43 -30.60 7.18 39.57
C ASN A 43 -30.74 5.97 40.51
N CYS A 44 -31.24 4.82 40.00
CA CYS A 44 -31.40 3.57 40.76
C CYS A 44 -30.49 2.44 40.23
N ILE A 45 -29.43 2.77 39.48
CA ILE A 45 -28.60 1.79 38.79
C ILE A 45 -27.92 0.80 39.75
N ILE A 46 -27.50 1.26 40.94
CA ILE A 46 -26.89 0.42 41.98
C ILE A 46 -27.91 -0.57 42.55
N GLU A 47 -29.13 -0.12 42.80
CA GLU A 47 -30.21 -0.98 43.30
C GLU A 47 -30.61 -2.03 42.26
N TYR A 48 -30.68 -1.65 40.98
CA TYR A 48 -30.89 -2.62 39.90
C TYR A 48 -29.76 -3.64 39.81
N ALA A 49 -28.50 -3.21 39.91
CA ALA A 49 -27.35 -4.11 39.90
C ALA A 49 -27.39 -5.09 41.08
N ASN A 50 -27.72 -4.60 42.28
CA ASN A 50 -27.82 -5.42 43.48
C ASN A 50 -28.97 -6.44 43.37
N ALA A 51 -30.15 -6.00 42.92
CA ALA A 51 -31.28 -6.90 42.70
C ALA A 51 -30.94 -8.02 41.71
N PHE A 52 -30.33 -7.68 40.58
CA PHE A 52 -29.89 -8.65 39.58
C PHE A 52 -28.83 -9.61 40.13
N TRP A 53 -27.84 -9.09 40.86
CA TRP A 53 -26.80 -9.90 41.49
C TRP A 53 -27.33 -10.90 42.51
N VAL A 54 -28.24 -10.47 43.40
CA VAL A 54 -28.85 -11.36 44.40
C VAL A 54 -29.66 -12.46 43.72
N LEU A 55 -30.33 -12.15 42.61
CA LEU A 55 -30.99 -13.16 41.79
C LEU A 55 -29.99 -14.15 41.22
N CYS A 56 -28.91 -13.67 40.60
CA CYS A 56 -27.89 -14.54 40.03
C CYS A 56 -27.26 -15.48 41.05
N THR A 57 -26.91 -14.99 42.24
CA THR A 57 -26.26 -15.79 43.30
C THR A 57 -27.18 -16.82 43.96
N LYS A 58 -28.49 -16.63 43.89
CA LYS A 58 -29.49 -17.52 44.51
C LYS A 58 -30.29 -18.34 43.51
N TRP A 59 -30.00 -18.19 42.22
CA TRP A 59 -30.75 -18.85 41.14
C TRP A 59 -30.59 -20.37 41.19
N VAL A 60 -31.68 -21.09 40.93
CA VAL A 60 -31.70 -22.57 40.95
C VAL A 60 -32.03 -23.21 39.61
N GLY A 61 -32.06 -22.43 38.54
CA GLY A 61 -32.31 -22.90 37.18
C GLY A 61 -33.73 -22.59 36.67
N PHE A 62 -33.91 -22.73 35.36
CA PHE A 62 -35.21 -22.61 34.71
C PHE A 62 -35.96 -23.94 34.78
N GLN A 63 -37.28 -23.91 34.95
CA GLN A 63 -38.11 -25.12 34.97
C GLN A 63 -38.30 -25.68 33.55
N GLU A 64 -38.37 -27.01 33.41
CA GLU A 64 -38.65 -27.69 32.14
C GLU A 64 -40.02 -27.25 31.55
N GLY A 65 -40.05 -26.91 30.26
CA GLY A 65 -41.27 -26.51 29.52
C GLY A 65 -41.56 -25.00 29.44
N GLN A 66 -40.72 -24.16 30.04
CA GLN A 66 -40.81 -22.69 29.98
C GLN A 66 -40.20 -22.12 28.67
N ASN A 67 -40.61 -20.89 28.30
CA ASN A 67 -40.01 -20.17 27.17
C ASN A 67 -38.63 -19.61 27.58
N TYR A 68 -37.63 -20.51 27.60
CA TYR A 68 -36.24 -20.23 27.95
C TYR A 68 -35.65 -19.05 27.16
N THR A 69 -35.93 -18.97 25.86
CA THR A 69 -35.51 -17.87 24.98
C THR A 69 -36.06 -16.51 25.43
N ALA A 70 -37.33 -16.44 25.87
CA ALA A 70 -37.90 -15.19 26.35
C ALA A 70 -37.24 -14.67 27.64
N HIS A 71 -36.70 -15.56 28.49
CA HIS A 71 -35.95 -15.16 29.68
C HIS A 71 -34.55 -14.66 29.33
N ILE A 72 -33.87 -15.31 28.39
CA ILE A 72 -32.59 -14.84 27.85
C ILE A 72 -32.73 -13.45 27.26
N ASP A 73 -33.76 -13.21 26.44
CA ASP A 73 -34.03 -11.89 25.84
C ASP A 73 -34.22 -10.79 26.89
N LYS A 74 -34.91 -11.08 28.00
CA LYS A 74 -35.06 -10.11 29.11
C LYS A 74 -33.72 -9.81 29.80
N ILE A 75 -32.90 -10.83 30.06
CA ILE A 75 -31.54 -10.66 30.62
C ILE A 75 -30.70 -9.80 29.69
N LEU A 76 -30.70 -10.11 28.39
CA LEU A 76 -29.96 -9.37 27.37
C LEU A 76 -30.39 -7.90 27.29
N LYS A 77 -31.71 -7.64 27.30
CA LYS A 77 -32.26 -6.27 27.32
C LYS A 77 -31.85 -5.50 28.57
N PHE A 78 -31.87 -6.14 29.74
CA PHE A 78 -31.45 -5.52 30.99
C PHE A 78 -29.96 -5.16 30.98
N VAL A 79 -29.11 -6.11 30.55
CA VAL A 79 -27.65 -5.91 30.44
C VAL A 79 -27.31 -4.83 29.40
N SER A 80 -27.97 -4.82 28.24
CA SER A 80 -27.84 -3.76 27.22
C SER A 80 -28.22 -2.39 27.76
N TYR A 81 -29.35 -2.31 28.45
CA TYR A 81 -29.81 -1.07 29.04
C TYR A 81 -28.81 -0.51 30.05
N PHE A 82 -28.32 -1.38 30.93
CA PHE A 82 -27.29 -1.00 31.91
C PHE A 82 -26.06 -0.39 31.23
N SER A 83 -25.59 -0.98 30.13
CA SER A 83 -24.48 -0.44 29.33
C SER A 83 -24.76 0.96 28.77
N ALA A 84 -25.98 1.21 28.30
CA ALA A 84 -26.34 2.47 27.64
C ALA A 84 -26.44 3.66 28.60
N ILE A 85 -26.72 3.41 29.89
CA ILE A 85 -26.90 4.47 30.89
C ILE A 85 -25.69 4.68 31.79
N ALA A 86 -24.76 3.72 31.81
CA ALA A 86 -23.56 3.73 32.64
C ALA A 86 -22.34 4.40 31.99
N SER A 87 -22.49 5.11 30.86
CA SER A 87 -21.39 5.24 29.90
C SER A 87 -20.36 6.36 30.08
N ASP A 88 -20.56 7.51 30.76
CA ASP A 88 -19.60 8.62 30.55
C ASP A 88 -19.20 9.54 31.72
N GLU A 89 -19.71 9.37 32.94
CA GLU A 89 -19.26 10.23 34.05
C GLU A 89 -19.32 9.50 35.38
N GLU A 90 -18.31 8.68 35.72
CA GLU A 90 -17.91 8.39 37.11
C GLU A 90 -16.73 7.42 37.17
N ASP A 91 -15.53 7.96 36.93
CA ASP A 91 -14.26 7.37 37.40
C ASP A 91 -14.14 7.46 38.95
N ARG A 92 -15.27 7.33 39.68
CA ARG A 92 -15.34 7.57 41.13
C ARG A 92 -15.46 6.26 41.91
N PHE A 93 -14.32 5.59 41.93
CA PHE A 93 -13.63 5.15 43.15
C PHE A 93 -14.16 3.93 43.96
N TYR A 94 -15.39 3.42 43.80
CA TYR A 94 -15.86 2.19 44.49
C TYR A 94 -16.97 1.41 43.77
N GLU A 95 -16.78 0.99 42.51
CA GLU A 95 -17.74 0.07 41.88
C GLU A 95 -17.87 -1.21 42.72
N CYS A 96 -19.06 -1.45 43.27
CA CYS A 96 -19.37 -2.66 44.01
C CYS A 96 -19.39 -3.87 43.06
N LYS A 97 -19.22 -5.07 43.60
CA LYS A 97 -19.06 -6.31 42.80
C LYS A 97 -20.22 -6.54 41.82
N GLU A 98 -21.42 -6.07 42.16
CA GLU A 98 -22.64 -6.21 41.39
C GLU A 98 -22.60 -5.43 40.07
N VAL A 99 -22.07 -4.19 40.11
CA VAL A 99 -21.90 -3.35 38.91
C VAL A 99 -20.84 -3.94 38.00
N ILE A 100 -19.73 -4.40 38.58
CA ILE A 100 -18.62 -5.01 37.84
C ILE A 100 -19.04 -6.31 37.18
N PHE A 101 -19.86 -7.12 37.83
CA PHE A 101 -20.44 -8.32 37.21
C PHE A 101 -21.19 -7.98 35.93
N ILE A 102 -22.11 -7.01 35.97
CA ILE A 102 -22.91 -6.65 34.79
C ILE A 102 -22.03 -6.03 33.71
N LYS A 103 -21.09 -5.15 34.05
CA LYS A 103 -20.12 -4.60 33.09
C LYS A 103 -19.29 -5.69 32.41
N PHE A 104 -18.87 -6.71 33.16
CA PHE A 104 -18.17 -7.87 32.61
C PHE A 104 -19.04 -8.69 31.65
N LEU A 105 -20.33 -8.89 31.97
CA LEU A 105 -21.28 -9.55 31.06
C LEU A 105 -21.50 -8.76 29.77
N VAL A 106 -21.67 -7.43 29.87
CA VAL A 106 -21.74 -6.53 28.71
C VAL A 106 -20.48 -6.69 27.86
N TRP A 107 -19.32 -6.67 28.50
CA TRP A 107 -18.04 -6.79 27.82
C TRP A 107 -17.89 -8.13 27.09
N LEU A 108 -18.16 -9.26 27.76
CA LEU A 108 -18.12 -10.58 27.13
C LEU A 108 -19.08 -10.69 25.95
N ARG A 109 -20.29 -10.15 26.07
CA ARG A 109 -21.29 -10.15 24.99
C ARG A 109 -20.80 -9.34 23.78
N ASN A 110 -20.30 -8.13 24.02
CA ASN A 110 -19.90 -7.21 22.96
C ASN A 110 -18.52 -7.53 22.38
N ARG A 111 -17.82 -8.53 22.93
CA ARG A 111 -16.48 -8.93 22.52
C ARG A 111 -16.38 -9.39 21.07
N LYS A 112 -17.48 -9.93 20.52
CA LYS A 112 -17.60 -10.24 19.09
C LYS A 112 -17.62 -8.98 18.22
N ASP A 113 -18.02 -7.83 18.77
CA ASP A 113 -18.24 -6.58 18.04
C ASP A 113 -17.09 -5.58 18.20
N VAL A 114 -16.50 -5.47 19.40
CA VAL A 114 -15.44 -4.52 19.77
C VAL A 114 -14.31 -5.25 20.51
N TYR A 115 -13.19 -5.50 19.83
CA TYR A 115 -11.94 -5.93 20.47
C TYR A 115 -11.10 -4.69 20.77
N ASP A 116 -10.70 -4.51 22.02
CA ASP A 116 -9.92 -3.38 22.50
C ASP A 116 -8.76 -3.94 23.33
N THR A 117 -7.54 -3.74 22.85
CA THR A 117 -6.30 -4.27 23.41
C THR A 117 -5.89 -3.57 24.71
N ASN A 118 -6.44 -2.40 25.05
CA ASN A 118 -6.03 -1.63 26.24
C ASN A 118 -6.80 -2.02 27.53
N GLN A 119 -7.21 -3.28 27.68
CA GLN A 119 -8.16 -3.70 28.71
C GLN A 119 -7.57 -4.38 29.95
N ASP A 120 -6.25 -4.31 30.12
CA ASP A 120 -5.44 -4.93 31.18
C ASP A 120 -5.94 -4.74 32.61
N ASN A 121 -6.87 -3.81 32.88
CA ASN A 121 -7.42 -3.57 34.21
C ASN A 121 -8.83 -4.13 34.43
N LYS A 122 -9.52 -4.70 33.43
CA LYS A 122 -10.94 -5.11 33.59
C LYS A 122 -11.11 -6.52 34.15
N PHE A 123 -10.31 -7.49 33.70
CA PHE A 123 -10.46 -8.89 34.11
C PHE A 123 -9.92 -9.13 35.52
N TYR A 124 -8.70 -8.67 35.84
CA TYR A 124 -8.15 -8.81 37.18
C TYR A 124 -9.02 -8.13 38.26
N ASP A 125 -9.62 -6.96 37.95
CA ASP A 125 -10.57 -6.29 38.86
C ASP A 125 -11.88 -7.07 39.06
N PHE A 126 -12.40 -7.67 37.98
CA PHE A 126 -13.53 -8.58 38.06
C PHE A 126 -13.21 -9.78 38.95
N TYR A 127 -12.08 -10.45 38.70
CA TYR A 127 -11.64 -11.60 39.49
C TYR A 127 -11.49 -11.25 40.97
N ARG A 128 -10.75 -10.19 41.31
CA ARG A 128 -10.47 -9.77 42.69
C ARG A 128 -11.74 -9.53 43.52
N LYS A 129 -12.84 -9.13 42.88
CA LYS A 129 -14.11 -8.79 43.56
C LYS A 129 -15.14 -9.92 43.57
N LEU A 130 -14.97 -10.95 42.75
CA LEU A 130 -15.96 -12.00 42.55
C LEU A 130 -15.46 -13.42 42.79
N ASN A 131 -14.16 -13.64 43.04
CA ASN A 131 -13.61 -14.99 43.15
C ASN A 131 -14.28 -15.87 44.23
N ASP A 132 -14.75 -15.28 45.33
CA ASP A 132 -15.39 -15.97 46.47
C ASP A 132 -16.84 -16.40 46.19
N VAL A 133 -17.45 -15.81 45.15
CA VAL A 133 -18.88 -15.97 44.82
C VAL A 133 -19.13 -16.45 43.39
N ILE A 134 -18.09 -16.55 42.55
CA ILE A 134 -18.22 -16.89 41.12
C ILE A 134 -18.92 -18.24 40.90
N GLY A 135 -18.69 -19.21 41.78
CA GLY A 135 -19.34 -20.53 41.72
C GLY A 135 -20.87 -20.47 41.83
N GLN A 136 -21.43 -19.42 42.44
CA GLN A 136 -22.88 -19.22 42.57
C GLN A 136 -23.50 -18.62 41.31
N VAL A 137 -22.72 -17.92 40.49
CA VAL A 137 -23.18 -17.24 39.27
C VAL A 137 -22.72 -17.94 37.98
N LYS A 138 -22.04 -19.09 38.08
CA LYS A 138 -21.51 -19.84 36.93
C LYS A 138 -22.55 -20.14 35.86
N TRP A 139 -23.81 -20.35 36.27
CA TRP A 139 -24.93 -20.67 35.39
C TRP A 139 -25.16 -19.60 34.31
N VAL A 140 -24.77 -18.34 34.57
CA VAL A 140 -24.91 -17.24 33.61
C VAL A 140 -24.05 -17.48 32.37
N PHE A 141 -22.87 -18.08 32.53
CA PHE A 141 -21.96 -18.43 31.43
C PHE A 141 -22.34 -19.74 30.73
N GLU A 142 -23.26 -20.52 31.32
CA GLU A 142 -23.79 -21.74 30.72
C GLU A 142 -24.96 -21.44 29.76
N LEU A 143 -25.55 -20.23 29.83
CA LEU A 143 -26.69 -19.80 28.99
C LEU A 143 -26.39 -19.88 27.48
N GLU A 144 -27.35 -20.43 26.73
CA GLU A 144 -27.28 -20.60 25.28
C GLU A 144 -28.53 -20.08 24.57
N ASP A 145 -28.35 -19.38 23.46
CA ASP A 145 -29.43 -19.02 22.54
C ASP A 145 -29.08 -19.44 21.12
N SER A 146 -29.98 -20.18 20.47
CA SER A 146 -29.76 -20.78 19.14
C SER A 146 -28.44 -21.56 18.99
N GLY A 147 -27.96 -22.17 20.08
CA GLY A 147 -26.73 -22.98 20.11
C GLY A 147 -25.44 -22.18 20.34
N GLU A 148 -25.50 -20.86 20.54
CA GLU A 148 -24.35 -20.03 20.92
C GLU A 148 -24.40 -19.61 22.39
N LYS A 149 -23.24 -19.51 23.05
CA LYS A 149 -23.14 -18.98 24.42
C LYS A 149 -23.53 -17.50 24.45
N VAL A 150 -24.50 -17.15 25.30
CA VAL A 150 -24.99 -15.77 25.48
C VAL A 150 -23.89 -14.85 26.01
N PHE A 151 -23.08 -15.36 26.95
CA PHE A 151 -21.90 -14.68 27.49
C PHE A 151 -20.68 -15.60 27.31
N PRO A 152 -19.92 -15.45 26.21
CA PRO A 152 -18.92 -16.43 25.80
C PRO A 152 -17.63 -16.33 26.62
N ILE A 153 -17.67 -16.74 27.88
CA ILE A 153 -16.52 -16.69 28.80
C ILE A 153 -15.31 -17.48 28.29
N HIS A 154 -15.54 -18.52 27.49
CA HIS A 154 -14.48 -19.31 26.86
C HIS A 154 -13.55 -18.46 25.97
N ARG A 155 -14.01 -17.31 25.47
CA ARG A 155 -13.18 -16.41 24.65
C ARG A 155 -12.07 -15.73 25.43
N LEU A 156 -12.10 -15.74 26.77
CA LEU A 156 -10.97 -15.29 27.58
C LEU A 156 -9.67 -16.07 27.25
N ILE A 157 -9.76 -17.26 26.65
CA ILE A 157 -8.60 -18.01 26.19
C ILE A 157 -7.84 -17.26 25.09
N GLU A 158 -8.54 -16.42 24.33
CA GLU A 158 -7.96 -15.59 23.28
C GLU A 158 -7.16 -14.44 23.89
N ASP A 159 -7.62 -13.85 25.00
CA ASP A 159 -6.81 -12.88 25.77
C ASP A 159 -5.66 -13.57 26.46
N ALA A 160 -5.90 -14.75 27.02
CA ALA A 160 -4.86 -15.54 27.66
C ALA A 160 -3.69 -15.79 26.69
N ALA A 161 -3.99 -15.90 25.40
CA ALA A 161 -3.03 -16.14 24.34
C ALA A 161 -2.47 -14.85 23.72
N THR A 162 -3.32 -13.85 23.43
CA THR A 162 -2.91 -12.60 22.77
C THR A 162 -2.07 -11.78 23.75
N GLU A 163 -0.78 -11.60 23.46
CA GLU A 163 0.21 -11.02 24.39
C GLU A 163 0.55 -11.91 25.60
N PHE A 164 0.47 -13.24 25.40
CA PHE A 164 0.77 -14.25 26.43
C PHE A 164 2.01 -13.93 27.27
N GLU A 165 1.81 -13.90 28.59
CA GLU A 165 2.88 -13.89 29.58
C GLU A 165 2.62 -14.91 30.70
N LEU A 166 3.68 -15.41 31.33
CA LEU A 166 3.60 -16.26 32.52
C LEU A 166 3.24 -15.42 33.77
N THR A 167 1.99 -14.99 33.87
CA THR A 167 1.44 -14.16 34.97
C THR A 167 0.21 -14.80 35.62
N GLU A 168 -0.13 -14.36 36.84
CA GLU A 168 -1.35 -14.82 37.53
C GLU A 168 -2.60 -14.53 36.68
N GLU A 169 -2.62 -13.39 35.98
CA GLU A 169 -3.77 -12.98 35.17
C GLU A 169 -4.06 -13.93 34.00
N HIS A 170 -3.06 -14.26 33.15
CA HIS A 170 -3.28 -15.18 32.03
C HIS A 170 -3.67 -16.59 32.53
N TYR A 171 -3.13 -17.03 33.67
CA TYR A 171 -3.57 -18.26 34.33
C TYR A 171 -5.04 -18.20 34.76
N LEU A 172 -5.46 -17.09 35.37
CA LEU A 172 -6.85 -16.88 35.78
C LEU A 172 -7.79 -16.80 34.57
N GLN A 173 -7.40 -16.12 33.50
CA GLN A 173 -8.16 -16.08 32.25
C GLN A 173 -8.37 -17.48 31.69
N LEU A 174 -7.32 -18.32 31.67
CA LEU A 174 -7.42 -19.72 31.26
C LEU A 174 -8.39 -20.53 32.14
N ILE A 175 -8.25 -20.43 33.46
CA ILE A 175 -9.14 -21.10 34.43
C ILE A 175 -10.60 -20.70 34.21
N PHE A 176 -10.86 -19.41 34.03
CA PHE A 176 -12.22 -18.88 33.83
C PHE A 176 -12.78 -19.30 32.47
N SER A 177 -11.96 -19.32 31.42
CA SER A 177 -12.34 -19.80 30.08
C SER A 177 -12.87 -21.23 30.12
N LEU A 178 -12.21 -22.08 30.90
CA LEU A 178 -12.55 -23.49 31.09
C LEU A 178 -13.56 -23.74 32.22
N GLN A 179 -14.04 -22.67 32.87
CA GLN A 179 -14.97 -22.72 33.99
C GLN A 179 -14.46 -23.53 35.21
N LEU A 180 -13.13 -23.59 35.40
CA LEU A 180 -12.46 -24.36 36.46
C LEU A 180 -12.32 -23.56 37.77
N PHE A 181 -13.36 -22.82 38.15
CA PHE A 181 -13.31 -21.84 39.25
C PHE A 181 -12.81 -22.42 40.58
N ASN A 182 -13.07 -23.70 40.85
CA ASN A 182 -12.66 -24.36 42.10
C ASN A 182 -11.16 -24.69 42.16
N ARG A 183 -10.41 -24.51 41.06
CA ARG A 183 -8.96 -24.77 41.00
C ARG A 183 -8.10 -23.53 41.26
N VAL A 184 -8.74 -22.38 41.46
CA VAL A 184 -8.08 -21.13 41.82
C VAL A 184 -7.43 -21.29 43.21
N ASN A 185 -6.10 -21.35 43.24
CA ASN A 185 -5.30 -21.30 44.46
C ASN A 185 -4.52 -19.99 44.49
N HIS A 186 -4.19 -19.44 45.67
CA HIS A 186 -3.31 -18.27 45.73
C HIS A 186 -1.92 -18.65 45.24
N ILE A 187 -1.52 -18.10 44.10
CA ILE A 187 -0.18 -18.24 43.52
C ILE A 187 0.43 -16.86 43.64
N GLY A 188 1.58 -16.73 44.29
CA GLY A 188 2.36 -15.50 44.15
C GLY A 188 2.86 -15.37 42.70
N ASP A 189 3.63 -14.32 42.42
CA ASP A 189 4.22 -14.04 41.10
C ASP A 189 5.34 -15.03 40.66
N ASP A 190 5.27 -16.29 41.11
CA ASP A 190 6.22 -17.35 40.76
C ASP A 190 5.92 -17.93 39.38
N LYS A 191 6.69 -17.47 38.38
CA LYS A 191 6.58 -17.90 36.98
C LYS A 191 6.73 -19.41 36.78
N GLU A 192 7.57 -20.10 37.55
CA GLU A 192 7.73 -21.55 37.41
C GLU A 192 6.48 -22.30 37.90
N SER A 193 5.90 -21.85 39.02
CA SER A 193 4.64 -22.39 39.53
C SER A 193 3.47 -22.14 38.56
N ILE A 194 3.39 -20.93 38.00
CA ILE A 194 2.36 -20.57 37.02
C ILE A 194 2.49 -21.44 35.76
N LYS A 195 3.71 -21.54 35.20
CA LYS A 195 3.98 -22.41 34.04
C LYS A 195 3.55 -23.85 34.29
N SER A 196 3.95 -24.44 35.43
CA SER A 196 3.59 -25.83 35.74
C SER A 196 2.07 -26.05 35.79
N LYS A 197 1.31 -25.10 36.34
CA LYS A 197 -0.15 -25.21 36.45
C LYS A 197 -0.87 -24.99 35.13
N MET A 198 -0.39 -24.05 34.31
CA MET A 198 -0.93 -23.84 32.97
C MET A 198 -0.68 -25.07 32.09
N LEU A 199 0.50 -25.68 32.19
CA LEU A 199 0.82 -26.94 31.48
C LEU A 199 -0.07 -28.09 31.94
N GLU A 200 -0.30 -28.25 33.25
CA GLU A 200 -1.19 -29.29 33.78
C GLU A 200 -2.61 -29.17 33.20
N ILE A 201 -3.17 -27.95 33.19
CA ILE A 201 -4.49 -27.67 32.60
C ILE A 201 -4.48 -27.91 31.10
N ALA A 202 -3.44 -27.43 30.40
CA ALA A 202 -3.32 -27.60 28.96
C ALA A 202 -3.24 -29.08 28.55
N GLU A 203 -2.59 -29.92 29.35
CA GLU A 203 -2.53 -31.37 29.11
C GLU A 203 -3.86 -32.06 29.40
N GLU A 204 -4.54 -31.68 30.49
CA GLU A 204 -5.86 -32.25 30.84
C GLU A 204 -6.95 -31.90 29.82
N PHE A 205 -6.97 -30.66 29.32
CA PHE A 205 -7.99 -30.14 28.39
C PHE A 205 -7.48 -30.07 26.94
N HIS A 206 -6.37 -30.75 26.62
CA HIS A 206 -5.81 -30.82 25.27
C HIS A 206 -5.58 -29.45 24.59
N ILE A 207 -5.25 -28.41 25.34
CA ILE A 207 -5.07 -27.02 24.84
C ILE A 207 -3.65 -26.82 24.36
N TYR A 208 -3.39 -27.23 23.12
CA TYR A 208 -2.06 -27.23 22.55
C TYR A 208 -1.50 -25.81 22.35
N LEU A 209 -2.35 -24.80 22.08
CA LEU A 209 -1.94 -23.40 22.01
C LEU A 209 -1.23 -22.96 23.30
N ILE A 210 -1.85 -23.17 24.46
CA ILE A 210 -1.29 -22.77 25.76
C ILE A 210 -0.01 -23.56 26.07
N LYS A 211 0.01 -24.86 25.74
CA LYS A 211 1.23 -25.67 25.87
C LYS A 211 2.38 -25.07 25.06
N MET A 212 2.13 -24.72 23.80
CA MET A 212 3.11 -24.10 22.91
C MET A 212 3.63 -22.76 23.45
N LEU A 213 2.74 -21.89 23.92
CA LEU A 213 3.11 -20.58 24.47
C LEU A 213 3.91 -20.70 25.78
N CYS A 214 3.54 -21.64 26.66
CA CYS A 214 4.32 -21.93 27.88
C CYS A 214 5.77 -22.35 27.58
N ASP A 215 6.01 -22.97 26.42
CA ASP A 215 7.33 -23.43 25.96
C ASP A 215 8.09 -22.37 25.13
N GLY A 216 7.58 -21.14 25.08
CA GLY A 216 8.20 -20.01 24.41
C GLY A 216 7.82 -19.88 22.94
N GLY A 217 6.67 -20.42 22.53
CA GLY A 217 6.09 -20.12 21.23
C GLY A 217 5.57 -18.68 21.14
N GLU A 218 5.40 -18.20 19.91
CA GLU A 218 4.96 -16.83 19.62
C GLU A 218 3.70 -16.83 18.76
N ILE A 219 2.81 -15.87 18.99
CA ILE A 219 1.63 -15.63 18.14
C ILE A 219 2.02 -14.69 17.00
N LEU A 220 1.60 -15.04 15.79
CA LEU A 220 1.80 -14.19 14.61
C LEU A 220 0.76 -13.05 14.56
N TYR A 221 1.04 -12.03 13.73
CA TYR A 221 0.15 -10.89 13.41
C TYR A 221 0.09 -9.75 14.44
N GLY A 222 0.80 -9.85 15.57
CA GLY A 222 0.89 -8.76 16.57
C GLY A 222 -0.48 -8.25 17.00
N GLU A 223 -0.71 -6.92 16.94
CA GLU A 223 -1.99 -6.29 17.30
C GLU A 223 -3.21 -6.82 16.52
N ASN A 224 -3.00 -7.38 15.32
CA ASN A 224 -4.09 -7.94 14.53
C ASN A 224 -4.53 -9.33 15.01
N ALA A 225 -3.72 -10.02 15.82
CA ALA A 225 -3.98 -11.39 16.25
C ALA A 225 -5.27 -11.51 17.06
N GLY A 226 -5.46 -10.63 18.05
CA GLY A 226 -6.64 -10.65 18.90
C GLY A 226 -7.93 -10.33 18.14
N ILE A 227 -7.89 -9.40 17.19
CA ILE A 227 -9.03 -9.07 16.32
C ILE A 227 -9.34 -10.23 15.38
N ASN A 228 -8.30 -10.88 14.83
CA ASN A 228 -8.46 -12.04 13.95
C ASN A 228 -9.08 -13.23 14.69
N SER A 229 -8.69 -13.46 15.95
CA SER A 229 -9.36 -14.43 16.80
C SER A 229 -10.83 -14.04 17.04
N ALA A 230 -11.09 -12.78 17.42
CA ALA A 230 -12.44 -12.35 17.78
C ALA A 230 -13.43 -12.39 16.61
N LYS A 231 -12.96 -12.07 15.40
CA LYS A 231 -13.77 -11.89 14.18
C LYS A 231 -13.77 -13.10 13.26
N ASN A 232 -12.60 -13.67 12.98
CA ASN A 232 -12.46 -14.84 12.10
C ASN A 232 -12.31 -16.15 12.88
N GLY A 233 -12.21 -16.09 14.22
CA GLY A 233 -12.00 -17.28 15.06
C GLY A 233 -10.57 -17.81 15.06
N THR A 234 -9.64 -17.14 14.37
CA THR A 234 -8.34 -17.71 13.98
C THR A 234 -7.16 -17.16 14.79
N ILE A 235 -6.36 -18.08 15.36
CA ILE A 235 -5.05 -17.79 15.97
C ILE A 235 -3.98 -18.61 15.25
N VAL A 236 -2.83 -18.00 14.96
CA VAL A 236 -1.67 -18.70 14.40
C VAL A 236 -0.47 -18.52 15.33
N ALA A 237 0.14 -19.63 15.73
CA ALA A 237 1.30 -19.64 16.61
C ALA A 237 2.44 -20.48 16.05
N ILE A 238 3.67 -20.10 16.39
CA ILE A 238 4.90 -20.77 15.96
C ILE A 238 5.77 -21.12 17.16
N TRP A 239 6.38 -22.31 17.13
CA TRP A 239 7.40 -22.70 18.10
C TRP A 239 8.44 -23.60 17.45
N GLY A 240 9.68 -23.11 17.36
CA GLY A 240 10.74 -23.79 16.63
C GLY A 240 10.39 -23.96 15.14
N ASN A 241 10.13 -25.21 14.74
CA ASN A 241 9.65 -25.54 13.39
C ASN A 241 8.17 -25.92 13.32
N GLU A 242 7.48 -26.01 14.45
CA GLU A 242 6.06 -26.34 14.49
C GLU A 242 5.21 -25.08 14.34
N VAL A 243 4.18 -25.18 13.51
CA VAL A 243 3.22 -24.10 13.25
C VAL A 243 1.83 -24.64 13.56
N LEU A 244 1.11 -23.89 14.38
CA LEU A 244 -0.28 -24.13 14.73
C LEU A 244 -1.17 -23.11 14.06
N VAL A 245 -2.18 -23.59 13.34
CA VAL A 245 -3.32 -22.79 12.88
C VAL A 245 -4.54 -23.29 13.65
N ARG A 246 -5.11 -22.44 14.51
CA ARG A 246 -6.26 -22.74 15.36
C ARG A 246 -7.46 -21.93 14.91
N ASN A 247 -8.63 -22.57 14.85
CA ASN A 247 -9.92 -21.91 14.62
C ASN A 247 -10.99 -22.46 15.58
N VAL A 248 -11.97 -21.64 15.98
CA VAL A 248 -13.09 -22.08 16.84
C VAL A 248 -14.10 -22.97 16.12
N ASN A 249 -14.14 -22.94 14.79
CA ASN A 249 -15.01 -23.75 13.95
C ASN A 249 -14.22 -24.86 13.24
N ARG A 250 -14.70 -26.11 13.35
CA ARG A 250 -14.11 -27.27 12.67
C ARG A 250 -14.16 -27.14 11.15
N ASP A 251 -15.27 -26.62 10.62
CA ASP A 251 -15.52 -26.58 9.18
C ASP A 251 -14.58 -25.63 8.43
N TYR A 252 -13.93 -24.71 9.16
CA TYR A 252 -12.89 -23.81 8.65
C TYR A 252 -11.74 -24.58 7.98
N PHE A 253 -11.48 -25.83 8.37
CA PHE A 253 -10.41 -26.67 7.83
C PHE A 253 -10.82 -27.56 6.64
N ASN A 254 -11.98 -27.32 6.01
CA ASN A 254 -12.41 -27.97 4.76
C ASN A 254 -12.33 -29.52 4.76
N ALA A 255 -12.79 -30.15 5.85
CA ALA A 255 -12.75 -31.61 6.06
C ALA A 255 -11.35 -32.25 6.18
N GLU A 256 -10.28 -31.46 6.36
CA GLU A 256 -8.98 -32.01 6.77
C GLU A 256 -9.01 -32.55 8.21
N GLU A 257 -8.13 -33.52 8.49
CA GLU A 257 -7.97 -34.06 9.85
C GLU A 257 -7.35 -33.01 10.77
N CYS A 258 -8.21 -32.28 11.50
CA CYS A 258 -7.83 -31.38 12.57
C CYS A 258 -7.93 -32.06 13.94
N LYS A 259 -7.16 -31.56 14.91
CA LYS A 259 -7.28 -31.94 16.32
C LYS A 259 -8.20 -30.96 17.04
N PHE A 260 -8.67 -31.32 18.23
CA PHE A 260 -9.52 -30.47 19.06
C PHE A 260 -8.78 -30.00 20.32
N GLU A 261 -9.20 -28.86 20.85
CA GLU A 261 -8.89 -28.39 22.20
C GLU A 261 -10.19 -28.39 23.02
N GLY A 262 -10.16 -28.85 24.26
CA GLY A 262 -11.33 -28.99 25.12
C GLY A 262 -11.30 -30.30 25.92
N GLU A 263 -12.34 -30.53 26.72
CA GLU A 263 -12.44 -31.73 27.56
C GLU A 263 -12.54 -33.03 26.74
N ASN A 264 -13.24 -32.96 25.60
CA ASN A 264 -13.40 -34.06 24.64
C ASN A 264 -13.92 -33.48 23.31
N GLU A 265 -13.99 -34.30 22.26
CA GLU A 265 -14.43 -33.84 20.92
C GLU A 265 -15.86 -33.29 20.92
N GLU A 266 -16.77 -33.82 21.77
CA GLU A 266 -18.14 -33.32 21.90
C GLU A 266 -18.21 -31.94 22.59
N ASN A 267 -17.20 -31.61 23.42
CA ASN A 267 -17.09 -30.36 24.17
C ASN A 267 -15.86 -29.55 23.73
N ALA A 268 -15.54 -29.58 22.43
CA ALA A 268 -14.43 -28.84 21.87
C ALA A 268 -14.67 -27.33 21.96
N ILE A 269 -13.66 -26.59 22.43
CA ILE A 269 -13.67 -25.12 22.45
C ILE A 269 -12.97 -24.52 21.22
N ALA A 270 -12.15 -25.33 20.53
CA ALA A 270 -11.47 -24.97 19.29
C ALA A 270 -10.93 -26.22 18.59
N PHE A 271 -10.51 -26.03 17.34
CA PHE A 271 -9.87 -27.01 16.49
C PHE A 271 -8.56 -26.44 15.95
N TYR A 272 -7.59 -27.30 15.65
CA TYR A 272 -6.30 -26.85 15.15
C TYR A 272 -5.66 -27.83 14.19
N TYR A 273 -4.89 -27.25 13.27
CA TYR A 273 -4.06 -27.93 12.29
C TYR A 273 -2.58 -27.65 12.60
N LEU A 274 -1.77 -28.71 12.62
CA LEU A 274 -0.32 -28.62 12.83
C LEU A 274 0.44 -28.98 11.57
N TYR A 275 1.46 -28.19 11.26
CA TYR A 275 2.45 -28.54 10.26
C TYR A 275 3.84 -28.04 10.65
N LYS A 276 4.85 -28.46 9.88
CA LYS A 276 6.23 -28.03 10.08
C LYS A 276 6.66 -27.05 9.00
N ARG A 277 7.31 -25.96 9.40
CA ARG A 277 8.05 -25.09 8.49
C ARG A 277 9.39 -25.73 8.11
N GLU A 278 9.86 -25.40 6.92
CA GLU A 278 11.20 -25.79 6.47
C GLU A 278 12.26 -24.91 7.13
N ALA A 279 13.47 -25.43 7.30
CA ALA A 279 14.55 -24.71 8.00
C ALA A 279 15.02 -23.42 7.29
N TYR A 280 14.69 -23.25 6.01
CA TYR A 280 15.02 -22.07 5.20
C TYR A 280 13.85 -21.08 5.08
N GLU A 281 12.67 -21.39 5.62
CA GLU A 281 11.48 -20.55 5.56
C GLU A 281 11.44 -19.57 6.72
N GLU A 282 11.28 -18.27 6.45
CA GLU A 282 10.94 -17.25 7.44
C GLU A 282 9.60 -16.61 7.12
N PRO A 283 8.85 -16.16 8.14
CA PRO A 283 7.55 -15.53 7.95
C PRO A 283 7.76 -14.10 7.43
N CYS A 284 6.96 -13.68 6.45
CA CYS A 284 7.06 -12.38 5.80
C CYS A 284 5.69 -11.82 5.45
N SER A 285 5.59 -10.48 5.44
CA SER A 285 4.38 -9.75 5.09
C SER A 285 4.16 -9.61 3.58
N PHE A 286 2.93 -9.26 3.20
CA PHE A 286 2.58 -8.93 1.81
C PHE A 286 3.44 -7.78 1.26
N ALA A 287 3.64 -6.73 2.07
CA ALA A 287 4.47 -5.58 1.70
C ALA A 287 5.91 -6.00 1.41
N PHE A 288 6.49 -6.84 2.28
CA PHE A 288 7.85 -7.35 2.09
C PHE A 288 8.03 -8.07 0.75
N ILE A 289 7.10 -8.95 0.36
CA ILE A 289 7.17 -9.68 -0.93
C ILE A 289 7.05 -8.71 -2.10
N MET A 290 6.11 -7.75 -2.03
CA MET A 290 5.90 -6.78 -3.10
C MET A 290 7.10 -5.85 -3.28
N GLU A 291 7.87 -5.59 -2.22
CA GLU A 291 9.06 -4.75 -2.24
C GLU A 291 10.36 -5.49 -2.60
N ASN A 292 10.57 -6.66 -1.99
CA ASN A 292 11.87 -7.34 -1.98
C ASN A 292 11.85 -8.70 -2.70
N GLY A 293 10.67 -9.26 -2.93
CA GLY A 293 10.50 -10.53 -3.61
C GLY A 293 10.85 -10.48 -5.10
N THR A 294 11.20 -11.63 -5.67
CA THR A 294 11.39 -11.76 -7.12
C THR A 294 10.08 -11.54 -7.88
N ASN A 295 10.14 -11.11 -9.14
CA ASN A 295 8.93 -10.97 -9.97
C ASN A 295 8.09 -12.26 -9.99
N PHE A 296 8.75 -13.41 -10.11
CA PHE A 296 8.08 -14.71 -10.03
C PHE A 296 7.35 -14.92 -8.69
N SER A 297 7.94 -14.53 -7.56
CA SER A 297 7.29 -14.65 -6.25
C SER A 297 6.06 -13.77 -6.14
N LYS A 298 6.13 -12.53 -6.64
CA LYS A 298 4.98 -11.61 -6.65
C LYS A 298 3.84 -12.15 -7.52
N GLN A 299 4.17 -12.71 -8.69
CA GLN A 299 3.21 -13.37 -9.59
C GLN A 299 2.56 -14.58 -8.91
N MET A 300 3.35 -15.45 -8.28
CA MET A 300 2.85 -16.64 -7.57
C MET A 300 1.92 -16.27 -6.42
N VAL A 301 2.29 -15.28 -5.59
CA VAL A 301 1.43 -14.79 -4.51
C VAL A 301 0.11 -14.28 -5.09
N LEU A 302 0.14 -13.33 -6.02
CA LEU A 302 -1.09 -12.75 -6.58
C LEU A 302 -1.96 -13.82 -7.27
N LYS A 303 -1.36 -14.77 -7.97
CA LYS A 303 -2.07 -15.92 -8.55
C LYS A 303 -2.76 -16.74 -7.47
N GLU A 304 -2.02 -17.18 -6.45
CA GLU A 304 -2.55 -18.04 -5.40
C GLU A 304 -3.65 -17.36 -4.59
N LEU A 305 -3.49 -16.08 -4.23
CA LEU A 305 -4.50 -15.31 -3.51
C LEU A 305 -5.82 -15.25 -4.29
N MET A 306 -5.77 -15.08 -5.61
CA MET A 306 -6.98 -15.04 -6.43
C MET A 306 -7.58 -16.43 -6.64
N GLU A 307 -6.74 -17.45 -6.91
CA GLU A 307 -7.21 -18.82 -7.14
C GLU A 307 -7.88 -19.43 -5.91
N LYS A 308 -7.31 -19.15 -4.73
CA LYS A 308 -7.82 -19.67 -3.45
C LYS A 308 -8.74 -18.69 -2.73
N ARG A 309 -9.01 -17.52 -3.29
CA ARG A 309 -9.85 -16.48 -2.65
C ARG A 309 -9.35 -16.08 -1.25
N ILE A 310 -8.03 -16.04 -1.06
CA ILE A 310 -7.38 -15.68 0.21
C ILE A 310 -7.02 -14.20 0.17
N TYR A 311 -7.72 -13.38 0.95
CA TYR A 311 -7.60 -11.92 0.89
C TYR A 311 -7.08 -11.27 2.17
N ASN A 312 -7.12 -12.00 3.30
CA ASN A 312 -6.72 -11.50 4.62
C ASN A 312 -5.19 -11.48 4.82
N VAL A 313 -4.47 -10.77 3.94
CA VAL A 313 -3.00 -10.79 3.86
C VAL A 313 -2.33 -9.57 4.48
N PHE A 314 -3.11 -8.64 5.03
CA PHE A 314 -2.61 -7.44 5.70
C PHE A 314 -2.50 -7.59 7.23
N LEU A 315 -2.64 -8.82 7.74
CA LEU A 315 -2.52 -9.18 9.16
C LEU A 315 -1.10 -8.98 9.71
N GLY A 316 -0.08 -9.06 8.86
CA GLY A 316 1.32 -9.08 9.25
C GLY A 316 2.07 -10.10 8.42
N ASP A 317 2.90 -10.93 9.07
CA ASP A 317 3.65 -11.97 8.39
C ASP A 317 2.77 -13.18 8.09
N VAL A 318 2.29 -13.29 6.86
CA VAL A 318 1.30 -14.29 6.40
C VAL A 318 1.86 -15.27 5.36
N PHE A 319 3.08 -15.05 4.88
CA PHE A 319 3.74 -15.87 3.87
C PHE A 319 5.03 -16.48 4.41
N TRP A 320 5.33 -17.71 4.00
CA TRP A 320 6.66 -18.27 4.12
C TRP A 320 7.51 -17.88 2.91
N VAL A 321 8.74 -17.43 3.18
CA VAL A 321 9.72 -17.02 2.17
C VAL A 321 11.04 -17.71 2.44
N ASN A 322 11.68 -18.22 1.37
CA ASN A 322 13.03 -18.74 1.44
C ASN A 322 14.02 -17.58 1.64
N VAL A 323 14.70 -17.53 2.79
CA VAL A 323 15.63 -16.44 3.14
C VAL A 323 16.87 -16.34 2.27
N GLN A 324 17.25 -17.41 1.58
CA GLN A 324 18.45 -17.44 0.73
C GLN A 324 18.16 -16.86 -0.65
N THR A 325 16.92 -16.99 -1.14
CA THR A 325 16.52 -16.61 -2.50
C THR A 325 15.48 -15.50 -2.55
N ASN A 326 14.92 -15.09 -1.40
CA ASN A 326 13.75 -14.22 -1.29
C ASN A 326 12.56 -14.72 -2.13
N MET A 327 12.44 -16.04 -2.28
CA MET A 327 11.35 -16.66 -3.03
C MET A 327 10.19 -17.04 -2.12
N TYR A 328 8.99 -16.68 -2.54
CA TYR A 328 7.75 -17.17 -1.94
C TYR A 328 7.68 -18.69 -1.99
N THR A 329 7.28 -19.33 -0.88
CA THR A 329 7.11 -20.79 -0.81
C THR A 329 5.63 -21.17 -0.67
N ARG A 330 4.93 -20.66 0.35
CA ARG A 330 3.52 -20.96 0.64
C ARG A 330 2.92 -19.98 1.66
N LEU A 331 1.59 -19.93 1.75
CA LEU A 331 0.87 -19.22 2.80
C LEU A 331 1.04 -19.91 4.17
N ILE A 332 1.11 -19.10 5.24
CA ILE A 332 1.18 -19.62 6.62
C ILE A 332 -0.17 -20.24 7.02
N ASN A 333 -1.26 -19.54 6.74
CA ASN A 333 -2.62 -20.05 6.93
C ASN A 333 -3.27 -20.26 5.56
N ARG A 334 -3.27 -21.52 5.10
CA ARG A 334 -3.86 -21.89 3.81
C ARG A 334 -5.39 -21.92 3.80
N PHE A 335 -6.02 -21.83 4.97
CA PHE A 335 -7.47 -21.94 5.15
C PHE A 335 -8.16 -20.57 5.21
N SER A 336 -7.40 -19.48 5.11
CA SER A 336 -7.91 -18.09 5.13
C SER A 336 -8.83 -17.74 3.96
N GLU A 337 -9.18 -18.70 3.10
CA GLU A 337 -10.28 -18.57 2.13
C GLU A 337 -11.64 -18.53 2.82
N ASN A 338 -11.71 -19.09 4.04
CA ASN A 338 -12.88 -19.12 4.91
C ASN A 338 -12.91 -17.97 5.93
N ASP A 339 -12.01 -16.99 5.80
CA ASP A 339 -12.05 -15.78 6.65
C ASP A 339 -13.21 -14.87 6.17
N ASP A 340 -14.05 -14.40 7.10
CA ASP A 340 -15.17 -13.51 6.78
C ASP A 340 -14.74 -12.03 6.72
N PHE A 341 -13.66 -11.67 7.43
CA PHE A 341 -13.23 -10.28 7.57
C PHE A 341 -11.76 -10.09 7.21
N LEU A 342 -11.49 -8.98 6.52
CA LEU A 342 -10.13 -8.50 6.25
C LEU A 342 -9.67 -7.58 7.39
N ILE A 343 -8.51 -7.85 7.98
CA ILE A 343 -8.00 -7.12 9.14
C ILE A 343 -6.65 -6.47 8.81
N SER A 344 -6.48 -5.22 9.25
CA SER A 344 -5.25 -4.45 9.05
C SER A 344 -5.17 -3.29 10.05
N GLU A 345 -3.96 -2.94 10.52
CA GLU A 345 -3.71 -1.81 11.42
C GLU A 345 -4.62 -1.81 12.67
N GLY A 346 -4.77 -2.97 13.29
CA GLY A 346 -5.57 -3.15 14.50
C GLY A 346 -7.06 -2.90 14.29
N LYS A 347 -7.58 -3.05 13.06
CA LYS A 347 -9.00 -2.81 12.73
C LYS A 347 -9.51 -3.74 11.63
N ILE A 348 -10.84 -3.93 11.60
CA ILE A 348 -11.51 -4.49 10.42
C ILE A 348 -11.43 -3.45 9.30
N VAL A 349 -10.92 -3.86 8.14
CA VAL A 349 -10.95 -3.04 6.93
C VAL A 349 -12.40 -2.89 6.50
N LYS A 350 -12.85 -1.65 6.27
CA LYS A 350 -14.22 -1.37 5.85
C LYS A 350 -14.60 -2.24 4.65
N GLU A 351 -15.60 -3.09 4.87
CA GLU A 351 -16.11 -4.01 3.86
C GLU A 351 -16.81 -3.25 2.73
N GLU A 352 -16.47 -3.61 1.49
CA GLU A 352 -17.24 -3.27 0.30
C GLU A 352 -18.33 -4.34 0.10
N ARG A 353 -18.68 -4.74 -1.13
CA ARG A 353 -19.68 -5.82 -1.30
C ARG A 353 -19.09 -7.21 -1.09
N THR A 354 -17.80 -7.37 -1.37
CA THR A 354 -17.08 -8.63 -1.26
C THR A 354 -15.68 -8.42 -0.68
N LEU A 355 -15.05 -9.47 -0.18
CA LEU A 355 -13.65 -9.43 0.27
C LEU A 355 -12.68 -9.16 -0.88
N TYR A 356 -13.00 -9.62 -2.10
CA TYR A 356 -12.24 -9.30 -3.30
C TYR A 356 -12.18 -7.77 -3.54
N GLU A 357 -13.34 -7.10 -3.51
CA GLU A 357 -13.41 -5.65 -3.67
C GLU A 357 -12.69 -4.93 -2.51
N THR A 358 -12.83 -5.45 -1.30
CA THR A 358 -12.19 -4.90 -0.09
C THR A 358 -10.66 -4.98 -0.19
N PHE A 359 -10.11 -6.10 -0.65
CA PHE A 359 -8.68 -6.32 -0.86
C PHE A 359 -8.06 -5.32 -1.84
N TRP A 360 -8.62 -5.21 -3.05
CA TRP A 360 -8.07 -4.30 -4.07
C TRP A 360 -8.23 -2.83 -3.66
N ASN A 361 -9.35 -2.47 -3.02
CA ASN A 361 -9.54 -1.12 -2.50
C ASN A 361 -8.60 -0.78 -1.34
N ARG A 362 -8.21 -1.76 -0.51
CA ARG A 362 -7.20 -1.55 0.53
C ARG A 362 -5.86 -1.20 -0.08
N ILE A 363 -5.37 -1.98 -1.06
CA ILE A 363 -4.12 -1.67 -1.78
C ILE A 363 -4.21 -0.31 -2.46
N LYS A 364 -5.34 0.02 -3.08
CA LYS A 364 -5.56 1.30 -3.76
C LYS A 364 -5.42 2.50 -2.82
N ARG A 365 -5.93 2.38 -1.60
CA ARG A 365 -5.91 3.43 -0.56
C ARG A 365 -4.56 3.50 0.18
N ASP A 366 -3.78 2.44 0.11
CA ASP A 366 -2.48 2.36 0.76
C ASP A 366 -1.48 3.37 0.15
N GLN A 367 -0.73 4.05 1.02
CA GLN A 367 0.27 5.06 0.65
C GLN A 367 1.70 4.61 1.05
N ASN A 368 1.92 3.31 1.15
CA ASN A 368 3.24 2.73 1.41
C ASN A 368 4.09 2.49 0.15
N GLY A 369 3.64 2.90 -1.03
CA GLY A 369 4.45 2.81 -2.25
C GLY A 369 4.31 1.49 -3.00
N LEU A 370 3.61 0.50 -2.44
CA LEU A 370 3.45 -0.84 -3.04
C LEU A 370 2.85 -0.81 -4.43
N ARG A 371 1.97 0.16 -4.72
CA ARG A 371 1.36 0.32 -6.05
C ARG A 371 2.42 0.50 -7.14
N THR A 372 3.57 1.09 -6.82
CA THR A 372 4.67 1.25 -7.78
C THR A 372 5.42 -0.04 -8.09
N SER A 373 5.21 -1.12 -7.33
CA SER A 373 5.93 -2.37 -7.48
C SER A 373 5.78 -3.01 -8.87
N THR A 374 6.91 -3.46 -9.41
CA THR A 374 6.94 -4.31 -10.61
C THR A 374 6.47 -5.72 -10.25
N ILE A 375 5.46 -6.21 -10.98
CA ILE A 375 4.94 -7.59 -10.90
C ILE A 375 5.55 -8.46 -11.99
N ALA A 376 5.62 -7.96 -13.22
CA ALA A 376 6.27 -8.62 -14.33
C ALA A 376 7.06 -7.60 -15.14
N GLN A 377 8.20 -8.03 -15.69
CA GLN A 377 9.02 -7.16 -16.53
C GLN A 377 9.83 -7.98 -17.53
N VAL A 378 9.78 -7.55 -18.80
CA VAL A 378 10.67 -8.00 -19.87
C VAL A 378 11.25 -6.77 -20.56
N GLY A 379 12.59 -6.73 -20.63
CA GLY A 379 13.31 -5.53 -21.08
C GLY A 379 12.97 -4.29 -20.23
N THR A 380 13.12 -3.10 -20.81
CA THR A 380 12.73 -1.85 -20.14
C THR A 380 11.24 -1.54 -20.29
N ILE A 381 10.66 -1.90 -21.43
CA ILE A 381 9.39 -1.34 -21.85
C ILE A 381 8.19 -2.14 -21.37
N ASN A 382 8.22 -3.47 -21.39
CA ASN A 382 7.07 -4.31 -21.04
C ASN A 382 7.06 -4.54 -19.54
N VAL A 383 6.36 -3.67 -18.82
CA VAL A 383 6.28 -3.66 -17.36
C VAL A 383 4.82 -3.78 -16.95
N LEU A 384 4.55 -4.72 -16.05
CA LEU A 384 3.28 -4.85 -15.35
C LEU A 384 3.48 -4.36 -13.91
N THR A 385 2.78 -3.29 -13.54
CA THR A 385 2.82 -2.71 -12.18
C THR A 385 1.68 -3.27 -11.33
N LEU A 386 1.84 -3.25 -10.00
CA LEU A 386 0.74 -3.54 -9.09
C LEU A 386 -0.39 -2.51 -9.28
N ASP A 387 -0.04 -1.26 -9.57
CA ASP A 387 -1.01 -0.20 -9.82
C ASP A 387 -1.96 -0.51 -10.98
N PHE A 388 -1.42 -1.04 -12.10
CA PHE A 388 -2.25 -1.51 -13.20
C PHE A 388 -3.20 -2.61 -12.74
N LEU A 389 -2.72 -3.61 -11.99
CA LEU A 389 -3.54 -4.71 -11.51
C LEU A 389 -4.66 -4.22 -10.58
N VAL A 390 -4.37 -3.27 -9.69
CA VAL A 390 -5.37 -2.65 -8.81
C VAL A 390 -6.49 -2.01 -9.63
N GLU A 391 -6.16 -1.18 -10.62
CA GLU A 391 -7.18 -0.52 -11.45
C GLU A 391 -7.91 -1.52 -12.36
N TYR A 392 -7.19 -2.49 -12.93
CA TYR A 392 -7.75 -3.56 -13.74
C TYR A 392 -8.76 -4.40 -12.96
N CYS A 393 -8.37 -4.91 -11.79
CA CYS A 393 -9.22 -5.75 -10.95
C CYS A 393 -10.41 -4.98 -10.35
N THR A 394 -10.22 -3.72 -9.97
CA THR A 394 -11.31 -2.90 -9.39
C THR A 394 -12.32 -2.43 -10.44
N LYS A 395 -11.91 -2.26 -11.71
CA LYS A 395 -12.76 -1.65 -12.75
C LYS A 395 -13.34 -2.64 -13.74
N LEU A 396 -12.63 -3.74 -14.02
CA LEU A 396 -13.04 -4.71 -15.03
C LEU A 396 -13.52 -6.01 -14.38
N CYS A 397 -12.74 -6.57 -13.45
CA CYS A 397 -12.96 -7.90 -12.89
C CYS A 397 -13.90 -7.93 -11.67
N ASN A 398 -14.25 -9.15 -11.27
CA ASN A 398 -14.88 -9.53 -10.00
C ASN A 398 -14.24 -10.82 -9.45
N GLU A 399 -14.80 -11.38 -8.38
CA GLU A 399 -14.29 -12.58 -7.70
C GLU A 399 -14.43 -13.89 -8.49
N ASP A 400 -15.21 -13.89 -9.57
CA ASP A 400 -15.37 -15.05 -10.47
C ASP A 400 -14.34 -15.05 -11.61
N ASN A 401 -13.68 -13.91 -11.86
CA ASN A 401 -12.66 -13.81 -12.89
C ASN A 401 -11.39 -14.54 -12.48
N THR A 402 -10.81 -15.30 -13.41
CA THR A 402 -9.57 -16.06 -13.19
C THR A 402 -8.40 -15.51 -14.00
N CYS A 403 -8.51 -14.28 -14.51
CA CYS A 403 -7.54 -13.71 -15.44
C CYS A 403 -6.11 -13.65 -14.87
N LEU A 404 -5.95 -13.54 -13.54
CA LEU A 404 -4.64 -13.49 -12.90
C LEU A 404 -3.90 -14.85 -12.85
N LYS A 405 -4.54 -15.94 -13.27
CA LYS A 405 -3.90 -17.26 -13.38
C LYS A 405 -2.73 -17.29 -14.36
N ILE A 406 -2.79 -16.47 -15.42
CA ILE A 406 -1.71 -16.36 -16.43
C ILE A 406 -0.48 -15.64 -15.91
N LEU A 407 -0.48 -15.01 -14.73
CA LEU A 407 0.66 -14.20 -14.28
C LEU A 407 1.99 -14.97 -14.30
N THR A 408 1.95 -16.30 -14.12
CA THR A 408 3.10 -17.21 -14.18
C THR A 408 3.45 -17.70 -15.59
N ASP A 409 2.56 -17.47 -16.56
CA ASP A 409 2.59 -17.99 -17.93
C ASP A 409 2.57 -16.86 -18.97
N LEU A 410 2.90 -15.63 -18.55
CA LEU A 410 2.96 -14.46 -19.42
C LEU A 410 4.03 -14.65 -20.50
N SER A 411 3.65 -14.37 -21.74
CA SER A 411 4.55 -14.44 -22.90
C SER A 411 5.25 -13.10 -23.16
N GLU A 412 6.41 -13.14 -23.84
CA GLU A 412 7.15 -11.92 -24.22
C GLU A 412 6.69 -11.33 -25.56
N THR A 413 5.73 -11.96 -26.24
CA THR A 413 5.31 -11.60 -27.61
C THR A 413 4.31 -10.45 -27.68
N ASP A 414 3.69 -10.12 -26.54
CA ASP A 414 2.71 -9.04 -26.40
C ASP A 414 2.88 -8.35 -25.04
N PHE A 415 2.33 -7.14 -24.89
CA PHE A 415 2.35 -6.45 -23.60
C PHE A 415 1.58 -7.22 -22.54
N PHE A 416 2.12 -7.30 -21.32
CA PHE A 416 1.47 -8.05 -20.23
C PHE A 416 0.06 -7.54 -19.91
N GLN A 417 -0.16 -6.22 -19.98
CA GLN A 417 -1.49 -5.61 -19.82
C GLN A 417 -2.49 -6.15 -20.85
N ASN A 418 -2.08 -6.30 -22.11
CA ASN A 418 -2.94 -6.78 -23.19
C ASN A 418 -3.26 -8.27 -23.05
N GLN A 419 -2.30 -9.07 -22.59
CA GLN A 419 -2.53 -10.49 -22.32
C GLN A 419 -3.61 -10.70 -21.25
N LEU A 420 -3.59 -9.90 -20.17
CA LEU A 420 -4.62 -9.93 -19.13
C LEU A 420 -5.98 -9.50 -19.68
N ILE A 421 -6.04 -8.38 -20.40
CA ILE A 421 -7.29 -7.87 -21.00
C ILE A 421 -7.89 -8.88 -21.98
N LYS A 422 -7.06 -9.56 -22.78
CA LYS A 422 -7.51 -10.60 -23.70
C LYS A 422 -8.20 -11.75 -22.95
N ILE A 423 -7.57 -12.28 -21.89
CA ILE A 423 -8.18 -13.36 -21.08
C ILE A 423 -9.48 -12.91 -20.43
N TYR A 424 -9.54 -11.66 -19.94
CA TYR A 424 -10.79 -11.12 -19.42
C TYR A 424 -11.90 -11.13 -20.46
N PHE A 425 -11.61 -10.73 -21.70
CA PHE A 425 -12.63 -10.81 -22.76
C PHE A 425 -13.03 -12.24 -23.11
N ASP A 426 -12.08 -13.18 -23.14
CA ASP A 426 -12.37 -14.60 -23.38
C ASP A 426 -13.27 -15.16 -22.25
N GLU A 427 -12.98 -14.85 -20.98
CA GLU A 427 -13.80 -15.25 -19.83
C GLU A 427 -15.19 -14.61 -19.83
N GLU A 428 -15.29 -13.30 -20.04
CA GLU A 428 -16.59 -12.60 -20.04
C GLU A 428 -17.46 -13.02 -21.23
N LEU A 429 -16.84 -13.42 -22.34
CA LEU A 429 -17.53 -14.03 -23.47
C LEU A 429 -18.16 -15.38 -23.08
N HIS A 430 -17.39 -16.29 -22.48
CA HIS A 430 -17.93 -17.58 -22.01
C HIS A 430 -18.97 -17.43 -20.90
N ASN A 431 -18.84 -16.39 -20.07
CA ASN A 431 -19.73 -16.14 -18.94
C ASN A 431 -21.01 -15.36 -19.30
N GLY A 432 -21.27 -15.05 -20.57
CA GLY A 432 -22.49 -14.35 -20.97
C GLY A 432 -22.47 -12.82 -20.73
N ARG A 433 -21.32 -12.23 -20.41
CA ARG A 433 -21.18 -10.84 -19.92
C ARG A 433 -20.37 -9.91 -20.85
N ILE A 434 -20.03 -10.37 -22.04
CA ILE A 434 -19.16 -9.66 -23.00
C ILE A 434 -19.63 -8.24 -23.35
N LEU A 435 -20.94 -8.03 -23.46
CA LEU A 435 -21.49 -6.73 -23.85
C LEU A 435 -21.26 -5.66 -22.78
N ASP A 436 -21.42 -6.02 -21.51
CA ASP A 436 -21.05 -5.16 -20.37
C ASP A 436 -19.53 -5.00 -20.27
N ALA A 437 -18.77 -6.07 -20.51
CA ALA A 437 -17.32 -6.04 -20.48
C ALA A 437 -16.73 -5.03 -21.48
N LEU A 438 -17.31 -4.94 -22.69
CA LEU A 438 -16.93 -3.96 -23.72
C LEU A 438 -17.16 -2.53 -23.25
N ARG A 439 -18.32 -2.25 -22.62
CA ARG A 439 -18.62 -0.92 -22.05
C ARG A 439 -17.67 -0.55 -20.92
N LYS A 440 -17.41 -1.48 -19.99
CA LYS A 440 -16.45 -1.30 -18.89
C LYS A 440 -15.05 -1.00 -19.42
N TYR A 441 -14.59 -1.74 -20.42
CA TYR A 441 -13.27 -1.54 -21.01
C TYR A 441 -13.15 -0.22 -21.77
N ALA A 442 -14.17 0.19 -22.52
CA ALA A 442 -14.19 1.51 -23.16
C ALA A 442 -14.10 2.65 -22.14
N LYS A 443 -14.79 2.51 -21.00
CA LYS A 443 -14.67 3.44 -19.87
C LYS A 443 -13.26 3.41 -19.27
N PHE A 444 -12.67 2.23 -19.06
CA PHE A 444 -11.31 2.09 -18.56
C PHE A 444 -10.29 2.79 -19.46
N ILE A 445 -10.37 2.60 -20.79
CA ILE A 445 -9.51 3.32 -21.75
C ILE A 445 -9.71 4.84 -21.62
N SER A 446 -10.96 5.30 -21.51
CA SER A 446 -11.29 6.73 -21.38
C SER A 446 -10.78 7.35 -20.06
N ASP A 447 -10.74 6.57 -18.99
CA ASP A 447 -10.36 7.05 -17.66
C ASP A 447 -8.82 7.04 -17.50
N TYR A 448 -8.11 6.03 -18.01
CA TYR A 448 -6.66 5.85 -17.77
C TYR A 448 -5.74 6.03 -18.98
N MET A 449 -6.24 5.84 -20.21
CA MET A 449 -5.43 5.82 -21.44
C MET A 449 -5.97 6.77 -22.53
N ASN A 450 -6.68 7.83 -22.14
CA ASN A 450 -7.30 8.75 -23.08
C ASN A 450 -6.33 9.77 -23.66
N ILE A 451 -5.62 9.33 -24.70
CA ILE A 451 -4.67 10.13 -25.47
C ILE A 451 -5.25 11.42 -26.07
N GLU A 452 -6.57 11.55 -26.24
CA GLU A 452 -7.18 12.78 -26.78
C GLU A 452 -7.30 13.86 -25.72
N LYS A 453 -7.40 13.47 -24.44
CA LYS A 453 -7.46 14.40 -23.30
C LYS A 453 -6.09 14.77 -22.77
N VAL A 454 -5.08 13.93 -23.00
CA VAL A 454 -3.72 14.17 -22.53
C VAL A 454 -2.98 15.13 -23.47
N SER A 455 -2.33 16.13 -22.89
CA SER A 455 -1.54 17.13 -23.61
C SER A 455 -0.29 17.52 -22.82
N VAL A 456 0.53 18.39 -23.40
CA VAL A 456 1.70 19.01 -22.73
C VAL A 456 1.36 19.78 -21.45
N LYS A 457 0.08 20.11 -21.22
CA LYS A 457 -0.38 20.86 -20.04
C LYS A 457 -0.89 19.96 -18.91
N THR A 458 -1.19 18.70 -19.19
CA THR A 458 -1.79 17.74 -18.25
C THR A 458 -0.90 17.53 -17.04
N GLN A 459 -1.48 17.68 -15.85
CA GLN A 459 -0.77 17.46 -14.59
C GLN A 459 -0.60 15.97 -14.32
N PHE A 460 0.51 15.58 -13.70
CA PHE A 460 0.71 14.21 -13.23
C PHE A 460 -0.38 13.80 -12.23
N ALA A 461 -0.82 14.72 -11.37
CA ALA A 461 -1.89 14.50 -10.40
C ALA A 461 -3.24 14.10 -11.04
N GLU A 462 -3.47 14.41 -12.32
CA GLU A 462 -4.67 14.01 -13.06
C GLU A 462 -4.58 12.56 -13.57
N TYR A 463 -3.35 12.04 -13.74
CA TYR A 463 -3.03 10.73 -14.33
C TYR A 463 -1.89 10.07 -13.55
N PHE A 464 -2.05 9.90 -12.24
CA PHE A 464 -0.99 9.35 -11.38
C PHE A 464 -1.00 7.82 -11.32
N HIS A 465 -2.00 7.17 -11.91
CA HIS A 465 -2.09 5.71 -11.98
C HIS A 465 -1.12 5.17 -13.03
N LEU A 466 -0.22 4.27 -12.63
CA LEU A 466 0.83 3.68 -13.48
C LEU A 466 0.31 2.62 -14.45
N VAL A 467 -0.77 2.94 -15.19
CA VAL A 467 -1.32 2.19 -16.33
C VAL A 467 -0.55 2.59 -17.58
N MET A 468 0.38 1.74 -18.02
CA MET A 468 1.32 2.11 -19.08
C MET A 468 0.59 2.35 -20.42
N PRO A 469 0.87 3.46 -21.14
CA PRO A 469 0.13 3.86 -22.33
C PRO A 469 0.59 3.10 -23.59
N TYR A 470 0.57 1.77 -23.54
CA TYR A 470 0.81 0.91 -24.69
C TYR A 470 -0.38 0.91 -25.65
N ALA A 471 -0.15 0.42 -26.87
CA ALA A 471 -1.23 0.08 -27.80
C ALA A 471 -2.22 -0.87 -27.12
N ILE A 472 -3.46 -0.42 -27.00
CA ILE A 472 -4.52 -1.13 -26.31
C ILE A 472 -4.92 -2.40 -27.05
N TYR A 473 -5.34 -3.42 -26.30
CA TYR A 473 -5.98 -4.60 -26.89
C TYR A 473 -7.28 -4.21 -27.61
N VAL A 474 -7.48 -4.74 -28.82
CA VAL A 474 -8.67 -4.49 -29.66
C VAL A 474 -9.50 -5.79 -29.74
N PRO A 475 -10.59 -5.90 -28.95
CA PRO A 475 -11.44 -7.08 -28.98
C PRO A 475 -12.08 -7.26 -30.37
N PHE A 476 -12.22 -8.52 -30.81
CA PHE A 476 -12.82 -8.89 -32.10
C PHE A 476 -12.12 -8.25 -33.32
N GLU A 477 -10.86 -7.84 -33.18
CA GLU A 477 -10.11 -7.07 -34.20
C GLU A 477 -10.80 -5.74 -34.59
N GLY A 478 -11.74 -5.26 -33.78
CA GLY A 478 -12.52 -4.06 -34.08
C GLY A 478 -13.60 -4.23 -35.13
N LYS A 479 -13.91 -5.47 -35.53
CA LYS A 479 -14.94 -5.81 -36.52
C LYS A 479 -16.21 -6.24 -35.81
N VAL A 480 -17.34 -5.66 -36.22
CA VAL A 480 -18.65 -5.96 -35.61
C VAL A 480 -19.10 -7.37 -35.99
N GLU A 481 -18.79 -7.79 -37.22
CA GLU A 481 -19.08 -9.13 -37.73
C GLU A 481 -18.45 -10.21 -36.83
N ASN A 482 -17.20 -10.00 -36.42
CA ASN A 482 -16.49 -10.90 -35.52
C ASN A 482 -17.15 -10.98 -34.14
N LEU A 483 -17.68 -9.86 -33.60
CA LEU A 483 -18.46 -9.88 -32.35
C LEU A 483 -19.70 -10.76 -32.51
N PHE A 484 -20.48 -10.56 -33.58
CA PHE A 484 -21.69 -11.35 -33.82
C PHE A 484 -21.36 -12.84 -34.01
N GLU A 485 -20.29 -13.17 -34.74
CA GLU A 485 -19.83 -14.55 -34.89
C GLU A 485 -19.42 -15.17 -33.55
N SER A 486 -18.70 -14.44 -32.69
CA SER A 486 -18.37 -14.90 -31.35
C SER A 486 -19.61 -15.16 -30.48
N LEU A 487 -20.58 -14.24 -30.47
CA LEU A 487 -21.84 -14.42 -29.73
C LEU A 487 -22.63 -15.63 -30.22
N LYS A 488 -22.67 -15.85 -31.55
CA LYS A 488 -23.31 -17.04 -32.15
C LYS A 488 -22.60 -18.32 -31.73
N ASN A 489 -21.28 -18.36 -31.81
CA ASN A 489 -20.49 -19.55 -31.47
C ASN A 489 -20.64 -19.93 -29.99
N GLU A 490 -20.80 -18.94 -29.13
CA GLU A 490 -21.05 -19.09 -27.69
C GLU A 490 -22.52 -19.31 -27.33
N LYS A 491 -23.40 -19.42 -28.34
CA LYS A 491 -24.82 -19.73 -28.16
C LYS A 491 -25.54 -18.76 -27.21
N TYR A 492 -25.28 -17.46 -27.37
CA TYR A 492 -26.06 -16.41 -26.68
C TYR A 492 -27.56 -16.43 -27.05
N ILE A 493 -27.91 -17.18 -28.11
CA ILE A 493 -29.26 -17.51 -28.51
C ILE A 493 -29.34 -19.04 -28.59
N ASP A 494 -30.30 -19.64 -27.90
CA ASP A 494 -30.46 -21.09 -27.83
C ASP A 494 -30.87 -21.71 -29.19
N GLU A 495 -31.36 -20.89 -30.10
CA GLU A 495 -31.85 -21.30 -31.42
C GLU A 495 -30.74 -21.33 -32.47
N GLU A 496 -30.95 -22.12 -33.53
CA GLU A 496 -30.04 -22.16 -34.67
C GLU A 496 -30.22 -20.90 -35.53
N VAL A 497 -29.31 -19.94 -35.35
CA VAL A 497 -29.36 -18.64 -36.02
C VAL A 497 -28.23 -18.46 -37.06
N ILE A 498 -28.52 -17.66 -38.09
CA ILE A 498 -27.52 -17.11 -39.01
C ILE A 498 -27.37 -15.61 -38.78
N ILE A 499 -26.23 -15.04 -39.16
CA ILE A 499 -26.01 -13.59 -39.08
C ILE A 499 -26.41 -12.96 -40.40
N GLU A 500 -27.33 -11.99 -40.32
CA GLU A 500 -27.91 -11.29 -41.48
C GLU A 500 -28.06 -9.80 -41.18
N GLU A 501 -28.47 -9.01 -42.17
CA GLU A 501 -28.74 -7.58 -42.01
C GLU A 501 -30.25 -7.30 -41.95
N LEU A 502 -30.70 -6.71 -40.85
CA LEU A 502 -32.04 -6.15 -40.71
C LEU A 502 -32.12 -4.79 -41.42
N LYS A 503 -33.07 -4.66 -42.34
CA LYS A 503 -33.36 -3.42 -43.06
C LYS A 503 -34.74 -2.91 -42.71
N ILE A 504 -34.81 -1.67 -42.26
CA ILE A 504 -36.07 -0.98 -41.96
C ILE A 504 -36.44 -0.07 -43.14
N GLY A 505 -37.63 -0.28 -43.67
CA GLY A 505 -38.27 0.57 -44.68
C GLY A 505 -39.57 1.19 -44.17
N ILE A 506 -40.17 2.06 -45.00
CA ILE A 506 -41.51 2.60 -44.76
C ILE A 506 -42.46 1.90 -45.73
N GLY A 507 -43.39 1.12 -45.18
CA GLY A 507 -44.44 0.42 -45.92
C GLY A 507 -45.67 1.29 -46.22
N ILE A 508 -46.69 0.66 -46.81
CA ILE A 508 -47.97 1.32 -47.14
C ILE A 508 -48.64 1.80 -45.84
N GLY A 509 -48.98 3.09 -45.77
CA GLY A 509 -49.65 3.69 -44.61
C GLY A 509 -48.72 4.23 -43.52
N ASN A 510 -47.43 4.47 -43.80
CA ASN A 510 -46.41 4.93 -42.85
C ASN A 510 -46.07 3.95 -41.72
N ILE A 511 -46.33 2.65 -41.91
CA ILE A 511 -45.94 1.59 -40.97
C ILE A 511 -44.52 1.13 -41.29
N PHE A 512 -43.70 0.87 -40.26
CA PHE A 512 -42.35 0.34 -40.44
C PHE A 512 -42.41 -1.08 -41.03
N GLU A 513 -41.63 -1.32 -42.08
CA GLU A 513 -41.47 -2.64 -42.69
C GLU A 513 -40.07 -3.16 -42.36
N TYR A 514 -40.00 -4.33 -41.71
CA TYR A 514 -38.75 -4.97 -41.31
C TYR A 514 -38.40 -6.10 -42.29
N LYS A 515 -37.20 -6.09 -42.87
CA LYS A 515 -36.75 -7.07 -43.86
C LYS A 515 -35.42 -7.71 -43.49
N VAL A 516 -35.32 -9.03 -43.62
CA VAL A 516 -34.09 -9.82 -43.47
C VAL A 516 -34.03 -10.84 -44.61
N ALA A 517 -32.91 -10.96 -45.32
CA ALA A 517 -32.74 -11.90 -46.45
C ALA A 517 -33.88 -11.88 -47.51
N ASN A 518 -34.48 -10.69 -47.74
CA ASN A 518 -35.66 -10.45 -48.60
C ASN A 518 -37.01 -10.97 -48.08
N GLU A 519 -37.07 -11.45 -46.84
CA GLU A 519 -38.31 -11.81 -46.14
C GLU A 519 -38.81 -10.66 -45.25
N THR A 520 -40.12 -10.43 -45.23
CA THR A 520 -40.75 -9.47 -44.31
C THR A 520 -40.94 -10.13 -42.94
N ILE A 521 -40.42 -9.49 -41.90
CA ILE A 521 -40.48 -9.93 -40.51
C ILE A 521 -41.55 -9.12 -39.78
N LEU A 522 -42.36 -9.79 -38.97
CA LEU A 522 -43.36 -9.13 -38.12
C LEU A 522 -42.68 -8.52 -36.88
N GLU A 523 -43.14 -7.36 -36.42
CA GLU A 523 -42.55 -6.66 -35.26
C GLU A 523 -42.57 -7.52 -33.98
N ASP A 524 -43.63 -8.31 -33.77
CA ASP A 524 -43.77 -9.22 -32.63
C ASP A 524 -42.79 -10.41 -32.67
N LYS A 525 -42.04 -10.56 -33.77
CA LYS A 525 -40.98 -11.56 -33.99
C LYS A 525 -39.56 -11.00 -33.87
N ILE A 526 -39.41 -9.75 -33.40
CA ILE A 526 -38.12 -9.12 -33.16
C ILE A 526 -37.85 -9.03 -31.66
N TYR A 527 -36.79 -9.68 -31.20
CA TYR A 527 -36.43 -9.84 -29.80
C TYR A 527 -35.03 -9.29 -29.49
N SER A 528 -34.77 -9.00 -28.22
CA SER A 528 -33.42 -8.84 -27.70
C SER A 528 -32.74 -10.20 -27.58
N LEU A 529 -31.43 -10.21 -27.32
CA LEU A 529 -30.69 -11.44 -27.00
C LEU A 529 -31.30 -12.23 -25.84
N SER A 530 -31.96 -11.55 -24.89
CA SER A 530 -32.67 -12.19 -23.77
C SER A 530 -34.06 -12.73 -24.14
N GLY A 531 -34.45 -12.70 -25.42
CA GLY A 531 -35.74 -13.17 -25.90
C GLY A 531 -36.92 -12.24 -25.59
N ILE A 532 -36.65 -10.99 -25.21
CA ILE A 532 -37.69 -9.99 -24.89
C ILE A 532 -38.05 -9.21 -26.14
N ASN A 533 -39.33 -9.03 -26.44
CA ASN A 533 -39.75 -8.27 -27.62
C ASN A 533 -39.31 -6.80 -27.53
N ILE A 534 -38.75 -6.26 -28.62
CA ILE A 534 -38.23 -4.90 -28.67
C ILE A 534 -39.31 -3.94 -29.17
N GLU A 535 -39.53 -2.85 -28.44
CA GLU A 535 -40.42 -1.76 -28.87
C GLU A 535 -39.99 -1.19 -30.24
N SER A 536 -40.92 -1.00 -31.18
CA SER A 536 -40.66 -0.46 -32.53
C SER A 536 -39.72 0.74 -32.58
N THR A 537 -39.86 1.68 -31.64
CA THR A 537 -39.01 2.90 -31.61
C THR A 537 -37.53 2.64 -31.35
N LYS A 538 -37.18 1.45 -30.87
CA LYS A 538 -35.80 1.02 -30.56
C LYS A 538 -35.22 0.07 -31.60
N ILE A 539 -36.00 -0.40 -32.57
CA ILE A 539 -35.52 -1.28 -33.63
C ILE A 539 -34.75 -0.43 -34.66
N LYS A 540 -33.49 -0.78 -34.93
CA LYS A 540 -32.64 -0.10 -35.91
C LYS A 540 -32.12 -1.07 -36.97
N SER A 541 -31.83 -0.57 -38.17
CA SER A 541 -31.18 -1.36 -39.21
C SER A 541 -29.74 -1.70 -38.80
N GLY A 542 -29.29 -2.91 -39.10
CA GLY A 542 -27.95 -3.37 -38.74
C GLY A 542 -27.83 -4.90 -38.75
N LEU A 543 -26.69 -5.41 -38.29
CA LEU A 543 -26.49 -6.85 -38.13
C LEU A 543 -27.45 -7.41 -37.07
N CYS A 544 -27.99 -8.58 -37.35
CA CYS A 544 -28.92 -9.31 -36.50
C CYS A 544 -28.68 -10.81 -36.58
N PHE A 545 -29.19 -11.55 -35.59
CA PHE A 545 -29.30 -13.00 -35.68
C PHE A 545 -30.68 -13.37 -36.21
N TYR A 546 -30.73 -14.20 -37.22
CA TYR A 546 -31.97 -14.62 -37.89
C TYR A 546 -32.17 -16.13 -37.74
N GLU A 547 -33.27 -16.51 -37.11
CA GLU A 547 -33.79 -17.87 -37.12
C GLU A 547 -34.78 -17.97 -38.29
N LYS A 548 -34.47 -18.87 -39.22
CA LYS A 548 -35.14 -18.91 -40.52
C LYS A 548 -36.52 -19.57 -40.50
N ASP A 549 -36.72 -20.60 -39.68
CA ASP A 549 -37.92 -21.44 -39.74
C ASP A 549 -39.12 -20.77 -39.05
N LYS A 550 -38.87 -20.09 -37.93
CA LYS A 550 -39.81 -19.29 -37.14
C LYS A 550 -39.87 -17.83 -37.58
N LYS A 551 -38.95 -17.40 -38.46
CA LYS A 551 -38.78 -16.03 -38.92
C LYS A 551 -38.58 -15.05 -37.77
N GLN A 552 -37.74 -15.44 -36.82
CA GLN A 552 -37.44 -14.65 -35.63
C GLN A 552 -36.11 -13.92 -35.80
N VAL A 553 -36.07 -12.68 -35.33
CA VAL A 553 -34.88 -11.84 -35.40
C VAL A 553 -34.48 -11.47 -33.98
N TYR A 554 -33.20 -11.65 -33.66
CA TYR A 554 -32.62 -11.23 -32.40
C TYR A 554 -31.62 -10.10 -32.63
N LEU A 555 -31.78 -9.03 -31.85
CA LEU A 555 -30.92 -7.85 -31.84
C LEU A 555 -30.23 -7.70 -30.50
N LEU A 556 -29.17 -6.89 -30.45
CA LEU A 556 -28.49 -6.54 -29.20
C LEU A 556 -29.39 -5.79 -28.20
N GLY A 557 -30.50 -5.19 -28.65
CA GLY A 557 -31.47 -4.51 -27.79
C GLY A 557 -30.84 -3.35 -27.03
N GLU A 558 -30.88 -3.39 -25.69
CA GLU A 558 -30.26 -2.35 -24.85
C GLU A 558 -28.74 -2.18 -25.01
N TYR A 559 -28.05 -3.10 -25.71
CA TYR A 559 -26.60 -3.07 -25.97
C TYR A 559 -26.23 -2.59 -27.37
N GLU A 560 -27.12 -1.90 -28.08
CA GLU A 560 -26.85 -1.46 -29.45
C GLU A 560 -25.62 -0.51 -29.57
N ASP A 561 -25.35 0.28 -28.54
CA ASP A 561 -24.16 1.14 -28.42
C ASP A 561 -22.83 0.36 -28.41
N VAL A 562 -22.86 -0.95 -28.14
CA VAL A 562 -21.67 -1.80 -28.16
C VAL A 562 -21.08 -1.89 -29.57
N VAL A 563 -21.91 -1.79 -30.62
CA VAL A 563 -21.46 -1.74 -32.02
C VAL A 563 -20.53 -0.54 -32.24
N ASP A 564 -20.93 0.63 -31.75
CA ASP A 564 -20.12 1.84 -31.83
C ASP A 564 -18.91 1.76 -30.89
N THR A 565 -19.06 1.10 -29.74
CA THR A 565 -17.98 0.88 -28.78
C THR A 565 -16.81 0.09 -29.40
N VAL A 566 -17.08 -1.04 -30.06
CA VAL A 566 -16.05 -1.85 -30.74
C VAL A 566 -15.31 -1.04 -31.81
N LYS A 567 -16.06 -0.29 -32.65
CA LYS A 567 -15.48 0.59 -33.67
C LYS A 567 -14.62 1.69 -33.06
N ASN A 568 -15.08 2.31 -31.98
CA ASN A 568 -14.39 3.39 -31.29
C ASN A 568 -13.09 2.90 -30.64
N ILE A 569 -13.08 1.72 -30.00
CA ILE A 569 -11.86 1.12 -29.44
C ILE A 569 -10.81 0.92 -30.55
N SER A 570 -11.21 0.32 -31.68
CA SER A 570 -10.32 0.14 -32.83
C SER A 570 -9.75 1.46 -33.35
N LYS A 571 -10.60 2.48 -33.49
CA LYS A 571 -10.18 3.84 -33.89
C LYS A 571 -9.18 4.44 -32.90
N VAL A 572 -9.42 4.31 -31.60
CA VAL A 572 -8.51 4.80 -30.55
C VAL A 572 -7.17 4.07 -30.61
N ALA A 573 -7.16 2.75 -30.82
CA ALA A 573 -5.94 1.96 -30.91
C ALA A 573 -4.97 2.45 -32.01
N THR A 574 -5.49 2.92 -33.15
CA THR A 574 -4.66 3.43 -34.27
C THR A 574 -3.80 4.65 -33.94
N LYS A 575 -4.09 5.33 -32.82
CA LYS A 575 -3.42 6.56 -32.41
C LYS A 575 -2.28 6.32 -31.42
N PHE A 576 -2.10 5.09 -30.94
CA PHE A 576 -0.99 4.74 -30.06
C PHE A 576 0.29 4.55 -30.85
N VAL A 577 1.39 5.16 -30.39
CA VAL A 577 2.70 5.00 -31.05
C VAL A 577 3.51 3.84 -30.45
N ILE A 578 3.17 3.40 -29.24
CA ILE A 578 3.87 2.35 -28.50
C ILE A 578 3.19 1.00 -28.73
N GLY A 579 3.50 0.33 -29.85
CA GLY A 579 3.00 -1.02 -30.16
C GLY A 579 4.06 -2.12 -30.00
N ASN A 580 3.73 -3.35 -30.43
CA ASN A 580 4.58 -4.53 -30.24
C ASN A 580 5.94 -4.43 -30.96
N GLN A 581 6.09 -3.51 -31.92
CA GLN A 581 7.37 -3.20 -32.55
C GLN A 581 8.45 -2.75 -31.54
N TRP A 582 8.07 -2.21 -30.38
CA TRP A 582 8.99 -1.79 -29.34
C TRP A 582 9.46 -2.94 -28.42
N LEU A 583 8.86 -4.14 -28.51
CA LEU A 583 9.24 -5.30 -27.70
C LEU A 583 10.53 -5.98 -28.19
N ASN A 584 10.84 -5.89 -29.49
CA ASN A 584 11.92 -6.62 -30.14
C ASN A 584 13.34 -6.01 -29.92
N ASP A 585 13.48 -4.93 -29.15
CA ASP A 585 14.74 -4.20 -28.97
C ASP A 585 15.18 -4.20 -27.48
N SER A 586 16.18 -5.01 -27.15
CA SER A 586 16.45 -5.45 -25.76
C SER A 586 17.04 -4.39 -24.83
N ASN A 587 17.48 -3.23 -25.33
CA ASN A 587 18.25 -2.26 -24.53
C ASN A 587 17.85 -0.79 -24.68
N HIS A 588 16.74 -0.54 -25.35
CA HIS A 588 16.45 0.76 -25.94
C HIS A 588 16.23 1.93 -24.96
N MET A 589 15.52 1.76 -23.82
CA MET A 589 15.22 2.89 -22.90
C MET A 589 15.94 2.85 -21.56
N ASN A 590 16.67 1.78 -21.26
CA ASN A 590 17.27 1.54 -19.94
C ASN A 590 18.07 2.75 -19.45
N LYS A 591 18.91 3.33 -20.32
CA LYS A 591 19.77 4.47 -19.95
C LYS A 591 18.95 5.72 -19.67
N LEU A 592 17.96 6.05 -20.50
CA LEU A 592 17.11 7.22 -20.28
C LEU A 592 16.28 7.09 -19.01
N VAL A 593 15.66 5.93 -18.79
CA VAL A 593 14.91 5.65 -17.55
C VAL A 593 15.81 5.78 -16.33
N THR A 594 17.04 5.27 -16.39
CA THR A 594 18.03 5.42 -15.31
C THR A 594 18.39 6.88 -15.08
N ILE A 595 18.63 7.65 -16.15
CA ILE A 595 18.94 9.09 -16.07
C ILE A 595 17.78 9.86 -15.42
N ILE A 596 16.55 9.64 -15.88
CA ILE A 596 15.34 10.28 -15.35
C ILE A 596 15.18 9.94 -13.85
N THR A 597 15.33 8.66 -13.51
CA THR A 597 15.25 8.15 -12.12
C THR A 597 16.28 8.84 -11.23
N ASN A 598 17.54 8.93 -11.67
CA ASN A 598 18.64 9.52 -10.89
C ASN A 598 18.55 11.04 -10.77
N ILE A 599 17.95 11.72 -11.75
CA ILE A 599 17.60 13.14 -11.62
C ILE A 599 16.56 13.29 -10.49
N GLY A 600 15.57 12.39 -10.48
CA GLY A 600 14.49 12.33 -9.50
C GLY A 600 13.36 13.31 -9.80
N PHE A 601 12.30 13.21 -9.01
CA PHE A 601 11.07 13.98 -9.17
C PHE A 601 10.83 14.93 -8.00
N ASP A 602 9.81 15.78 -8.12
CA ASP A 602 9.30 16.58 -7.01
C ASP A 602 8.58 15.70 -5.98
N ASN A 603 8.65 16.09 -4.70
CA ASN A 603 8.05 15.36 -3.58
C ASN A 603 6.54 15.16 -3.74
N GLY A 604 5.85 16.04 -4.46
CA GLY A 604 4.43 15.85 -4.77
C GLY A 604 4.14 14.55 -5.51
N ILE A 605 5.00 14.16 -6.47
CA ILE A 605 4.85 12.89 -7.23
C ILE A 605 5.00 11.69 -6.31
N TYR A 606 6.04 11.72 -5.50
CA TYR A 606 6.33 10.70 -4.51
C TYR A 606 5.16 10.51 -3.53
N ASN A 607 4.57 11.61 -3.05
CA ASN A 607 3.42 11.58 -2.16
C ASN A 607 2.15 11.00 -2.82
N TYR A 608 1.88 11.29 -4.10
CA TYR A 608 0.71 10.71 -4.79
C TYR A 608 0.76 9.18 -4.88
N LEU A 609 1.96 8.63 -4.93
CA LEU A 609 2.20 7.20 -5.07
C LEU A 609 2.61 6.52 -3.77
N GLY A 610 2.78 7.28 -2.68
CA GLY A 610 3.23 6.73 -1.39
C GLY A 610 4.67 6.24 -1.36
N THR A 611 5.53 6.72 -2.27
CA THR A 611 6.90 6.21 -2.44
C THR A 611 7.93 7.30 -2.14
N THR A 612 9.22 6.95 -2.06
CA THR A 612 10.34 7.88 -1.94
C THR A 612 11.36 7.70 -3.05
N TYR A 613 12.23 8.69 -3.26
CA TYR A 613 13.31 8.62 -4.28
C TYR A 613 14.21 7.37 -4.16
N ARG A 614 14.34 6.77 -2.96
CA ARG A 614 15.23 5.62 -2.74
C ARG A 614 14.55 4.27 -2.97
N ASP A 615 13.25 4.25 -3.22
CA ASP A 615 12.51 3.01 -3.35
C ASP A 615 12.85 2.32 -4.68
N ALA A 616 12.80 0.98 -4.68
CA ALA A 616 13.26 0.16 -5.78
C ALA A 616 12.53 0.41 -7.12
N PHE A 617 11.30 0.96 -7.06
CA PHE A 617 10.40 1.05 -8.22
C PHE A 617 10.15 2.47 -8.72
N VAL A 618 10.95 3.45 -8.30
CA VAL A 618 10.90 4.82 -8.86
C VAL A 618 11.16 4.81 -10.37
N SER A 619 11.88 3.81 -10.88
CA SER A 619 12.07 3.58 -12.32
C SER A 619 10.77 3.38 -13.09
N ASN A 620 9.72 2.82 -12.47
CA ASN A 620 8.41 2.67 -13.11
C ASN A 620 7.72 4.01 -13.33
N ILE A 621 7.92 4.98 -12.44
CA ILE A 621 7.46 6.36 -12.62
C ILE A 621 8.20 6.99 -13.80
N ALA A 622 9.52 6.83 -13.86
CA ALA A 622 10.35 7.35 -14.94
C ALA A 622 9.94 6.78 -16.30
N LEU A 623 9.73 5.47 -16.39
CA LEU A 623 9.22 4.82 -17.59
C LEU A 623 7.84 5.35 -17.97
N TYR A 624 6.90 5.38 -17.02
CA TYR A 624 5.53 5.85 -17.27
C TYR A 624 5.48 7.25 -17.88
N LYS A 625 6.24 8.19 -17.30
CA LYS A 625 6.31 9.58 -17.81
C LYS A 625 7.00 9.66 -19.17
N LEU A 626 8.03 8.86 -19.41
CA LEU A 626 8.70 8.77 -20.71
C LEU A 626 7.76 8.22 -21.80
N LEU A 627 6.97 7.20 -21.49
CA LEU A 627 5.99 6.64 -22.43
C LEU A 627 4.89 7.65 -22.75
N TRP A 628 4.39 8.41 -21.76
CA TRP A 628 3.45 9.50 -22.02
C TRP A 628 4.06 10.63 -22.85
N LEU A 629 5.33 10.99 -22.61
CA LEU A 629 6.04 11.96 -23.45
C LEU A 629 6.06 11.49 -24.91
N MET A 630 6.43 10.23 -25.14
CA MET A 630 6.44 9.64 -26.48
C MET A 630 5.06 9.64 -27.12
N GLN A 631 4.02 9.31 -26.36
CA GLN A 631 2.64 9.28 -26.85
C GLN A 631 2.14 10.69 -27.22
N VAL A 632 2.44 11.72 -26.42
CA VAL A 632 2.02 13.11 -26.67
C VAL A 632 2.76 13.72 -27.86
N PHE A 633 4.07 13.49 -27.99
CA PHE A 633 4.88 14.04 -29.07
C PHE A 633 5.01 13.11 -30.29
N GLN A 634 4.29 11.98 -30.27
CA GLN A 634 4.22 11.01 -31.37
C GLN A 634 5.63 10.56 -31.81
N PHE A 635 6.38 10.00 -30.85
CA PHE A 635 7.72 9.46 -31.09
C PHE A 635 7.60 8.10 -31.76
N ASP A 636 7.97 8.05 -33.03
CA ASP A 636 8.35 6.79 -33.69
C ASP A 636 9.81 6.44 -33.32
N LYS A 637 10.30 5.30 -33.84
CA LYS A 637 11.67 4.84 -33.56
C LYS A 637 12.72 5.87 -33.97
N VAL A 638 12.54 6.55 -35.11
CA VAL A 638 13.50 7.53 -35.62
C VAL A 638 13.58 8.77 -34.71
N LYS A 639 12.43 9.31 -34.29
CA LYS A 639 12.38 10.43 -33.35
C LYS A 639 12.93 10.06 -32.00
N TYR A 640 12.62 8.86 -31.51
CA TYR A 640 13.21 8.41 -30.26
C TYR A 640 14.74 8.33 -30.38
N ASP A 641 15.28 7.71 -31.44
CA ASP A 641 16.73 7.53 -31.58
C ASP A 641 17.44 8.90 -31.57
N LYS A 642 16.85 9.90 -32.22
CA LYS A 642 17.32 11.30 -32.14
C LYS A 642 17.23 11.88 -30.73
N PHE A 643 16.14 11.63 -30.01
CA PHE A 643 15.97 12.07 -28.63
C PHE A 643 17.03 11.42 -27.72
N GLU A 644 17.17 10.10 -27.78
CA GLU A 644 18.16 9.35 -27.02
C GLU A 644 19.58 9.84 -27.34
N GLU A 645 19.93 9.94 -28.61
CA GLU A 645 21.24 10.42 -29.04
C GLU A 645 21.53 11.83 -28.51
N MET A 646 20.56 12.74 -28.60
CA MET A 646 20.68 14.10 -28.08
C MET A 646 20.95 14.09 -26.58
N ILE A 647 20.21 13.30 -25.79
CA ILE A 647 20.44 13.20 -24.35
C ILE A 647 21.82 12.58 -24.07
N LEU A 648 22.11 11.40 -24.64
CA LEU A 648 23.29 10.59 -24.30
C LEU A 648 24.61 11.14 -24.84
N LYS A 649 24.60 11.86 -25.96
CA LYS A 649 25.82 12.48 -26.52
C LYS A 649 25.92 13.96 -26.18
N GLY A 650 24.79 14.66 -26.09
CA GLY A 650 24.77 16.12 -25.93
C GLY A 650 24.66 16.61 -24.48
N PHE A 651 23.89 15.92 -23.63
CA PHE A 651 23.53 16.41 -22.30
C PHE A 651 24.02 15.52 -21.14
N TYR A 652 24.51 14.34 -21.46
CA TYR A 652 24.84 13.29 -20.51
C TYR A 652 26.28 13.37 -20.01
N CYS A 653 26.48 13.31 -18.69
CA CYS A 653 27.76 12.94 -18.10
C CYS A 653 27.61 11.67 -17.26
N SER A 654 28.72 10.95 -17.08
CA SER A 654 28.85 9.76 -16.23
C SER A 654 28.21 9.94 -14.84
N PHE A 655 28.22 11.16 -14.31
CA PHE A 655 27.66 11.48 -13.00
C PHE A 655 26.17 11.22 -12.87
N VAL A 656 25.38 11.43 -13.92
CA VAL A 656 23.93 11.19 -13.84
C VAL A 656 23.60 9.70 -13.94
N LEU A 657 24.45 8.90 -14.56
CA LEU A 657 24.23 7.45 -14.66
C LEU A 657 24.62 6.71 -13.38
N GLU A 658 25.79 7.06 -12.85
CA GLU A 658 26.38 6.38 -11.70
C GLU A 658 26.65 7.37 -10.53
N PRO A 659 25.65 8.16 -10.08
CA PRO A 659 25.89 9.22 -9.10
C PRO A 659 26.43 8.67 -7.78
N SER A 660 25.93 7.51 -7.32
CA SER A 660 26.40 6.87 -6.08
C SER A 660 27.88 6.49 -6.15
N LYS A 661 28.35 5.95 -7.28
CA LYS A 661 29.74 5.55 -7.49
C LYS A 661 30.66 6.77 -7.52
N MET A 662 30.26 7.81 -8.25
CA MET A 662 31.03 9.04 -8.36
C MET A 662 31.05 9.83 -7.04
N MET A 663 29.93 9.90 -6.34
CA MET A 663 29.86 10.51 -5.01
C MET A 663 30.70 9.74 -3.99
N LYS A 664 30.64 8.40 -3.99
CA LYS A 664 31.49 7.58 -3.13
C LYS A 664 32.98 7.88 -3.38
N LYS A 665 33.42 7.88 -4.64
CA LYS A 665 34.79 8.25 -5.01
C LYS A 665 35.14 9.67 -4.53
N TYR A 666 34.26 10.64 -4.73
CA TYR A 666 34.45 12.02 -4.30
C TYR A 666 34.60 12.14 -2.78
N LEU A 667 33.74 11.45 -2.01
CA LEU A 667 33.77 11.43 -0.55
C LEU A 667 35.03 10.73 -0.01
N ASP A 668 35.39 9.56 -0.55
CA ASP A 668 36.59 8.80 -0.17
C ASP A 668 37.87 9.62 -0.39
N GLU A 669 37.93 10.40 -1.48
CA GLU A 669 39.06 11.28 -1.80
C GLU A 669 39.14 12.47 -0.82
N ILE A 670 38.01 13.00 -0.35
CA ILE A 670 37.99 14.08 0.66
C ILE A 670 38.43 13.56 2.03
N GLU A 671 37.98 12.38 2.42
CA GLU A 671 38.37 11.78 3.71
C GLU A 671 39.89 11.57 3.78
N LYS A 672 40.51 11.09 2.69
CA LYS A 672 41.97 10.98 2.58
C LYS A 672 42.68 12.33 2.72
N LEU A 673 42.13 13.40 2.14
CA LEU A 673 42.69 14.75 2.28
C LEU A 673 42.58 15.26 3.72
N SER A 674 41.46 14.97 4.39
CA SER A 674 41.23 15.38 5.78
C SER A 674 42.22 14.72 6.75
N LYS A 675 42.57 13.44 6.56
CA LYS A 675 43.55 12.73 7.40
C LYS A 675 44.97 13.31 7.31
N ASN A 676 45.26 14.10 6.27
CA ASN A 676 46.55 14.76 6.07
C ASN A 676 46.59 16.19 6.64
N ASN A 677 45.69 16.55 7.56
CA ASN A 677 45.60 17.88 8.18
C ASN A 677 45.52 19.03 7.15
N THR A 678 44.91 18.78 6.00
CA THR A 678 44.70 19.79 4.95
C THR A 678 43.54 20.71 5.35
N LEU A 679 43.67 22.02 5.07
CA LEU A 679 42.56 22.96 5.27
C LEU A 679 41.52 22.77 4.17
N ILE A 680 40.33 22.27 4.54
CA ILE A 680 39.23 21.97 3.60
C ILE A 680 38.08 22.94 3.86
N ILE A 681 37.58 23.58 2.81
CA ILE A 681 36.57 24.63 2.87
C ILE A 681 35.51 24.34 1.81
N ALA A 682 34.25 24.17 2.19
CA ALA A 682 33.17 24.05 1.22
C ALA A 682 32.80 25.40 0.60
N LYS A 683 32.16 25.35 -0.58
CA LYS A 683 31.71 26.56 -1.27
C LYS A 683 30.63 27.30 -0.49
N GLU A 684 29.66 26.57 0.05
CA GLU A 684 28.46 27.09 0.73
C GLU A 684 28.34 26.42 2.10
N PRO A 685 27.81 27.12 3.12
CA PRO A 685 27.59 26.56 4.44
C PRO A 685 26.51 25.47 4.41
N ASP A 686 26.42 24.70 5.49
CA ASP A 686 25.37 23.71 5.70
C ASP A 686 23.99 24.39 5.69
N GLY A 687 23.05 23.88 4.87
CA GLY A 687 21.72 24.47 4.74
C GLY A 687 20.91 24.01 3.52
N VAL A 688 19.61 24.31 3.57
CA VAL A 688 18.63 24.01 2.52
C VAL A 688 18.94 24.84 1.26
N GLY A 689 19.05 24.17 0.10
CA GLY A 689 19.24 24.81 -1.21
C GLY A 689 20.66 24.72 -1.81
N ALA A 690 21.67 24.32 -1.03
CA ALA A 690 23.04 24.10 -1.50
C ALA A 690 23.16 22.74 -2.21
N THR A 691 23.45 22.75 -3.52
CA THR A 691 23.48 21.51 -4.35
C THR A 691 24.51 20.50 -3.88
N LEU A 692 25.70 20.93 -3.44
CA LEU A 692 26.73 20.04 -2.89
C LEU A 692 26.24 19.35 -1.61
N ASN A 693 25.55 20.09 -0.72
CA ASN A 693 25.04 19.54 0.53
C ASN A 693 23.96 18.48 0.28
N LEU A 694 23.02 18.77 -0.62
CA LEU A 694 21.96 17.82 -1.03
C LEU A 694 22.54 16.53 -1.61
N LEU A 695 23.61 16.62 -2.42
CA LEU A 695 24.29 15.44 -2.95
C LEU A 695 24.97 14.65 -1.83
N ILE A 696 25.62 15.31 -0.87
CA ILE A 696 26.23 14.63 0.27
C ILE A 696 25.17 13.95 1.13
N GLU A 697 24.07 14.63 1.48
CA GLU A 697 22.95 14.03 2.22
C GLU A 697 22.33 12.83 1.49
N ARG A 698 22.17 12.95 0.16
CA ARG A 698 21.59 11.89 -0.66
C ARG A 698 22.46 10.65 -0.73
N TYR A 699 23.79 10.79 -0.79
CA TYR A 699 24.72 9.70 -1.07
C TYR A 699 25.68 9.33 0.09
N SER A 700 25.53 9.94 1.27
CA SER A 700 26.24 9.55 2.50
C SER A 700 25.32 8.79 3.45
N ASN A 701 25.89 7.91 4.29
CA ASN A 701 25.16 7.13 5.30
C ASN A 701 24.82 7.96 6.56
N GLY A 702 24.63 9.27 6.42
CA GLY A 702 24.39 10.19 7.54
C GLY A 702 25.64 10.57 8.36
N ASP A 703 26.75 9.84 8.23
CA ASP A 703 28.00 10.18 8.90
C ASP A 703 28.82 11.17 8.05
N ARG A 704 28.78 12.45 8.42
CA ARG A 704 29.62 13.49 7.80
C ARG A 704 31.04 13.49 8.35
N GLY A 705 31.37 12.72 9.40
CA GLY A 705 32.71 12.61 9.97
C GLY A 705 33.49 13.93 9.98
N SER A 706 34.66 13.94 9.34
CA SER A 706 35.52 15.12 9.22
C SER A 706 35.09 16.15 8.16
N LEU A 707 34.14 15.83 7.27
CA LEU A 707 33.56 16.78 6.31
C LEU A 707 32.70 17.84 6.99
N ARG A 708 32.11 17.56 8.17
CA ARG A 708 31.26 18.52 8.88
C ARG A 708 31.99 19.84 9.19
N MET A 709 33.29 19.77 9.48
CA MET A 709 34.12 20.95 9.72
C MET A 709 34.28 21.82 8.47
N ALA A 710 34.28 21.23 7.27
CA ALA A 710 34.45 21.97 6.03
C ALA A 710 33.26 22.88 5.68
N PHE A 711 32.08 22.62 6.26
CA PHE A 711 30.84 23.40 6.04
C PHE A 711 30.60 24.49 7.11
N ASP A 712 31.46 24.61 8.12
CA ASP A 712 31.32 25.56 9.23
C ASP A 712 32.57 26.44 9.42
N GLY A 713 32.44 27.70 9.03
CA GLY A 713 33.52 28.69 9.10
C GLY A 713 33.96 29.01 10.52
N ASN A 714 33.06 28.91 11.50
CA ASN A 714 33.43 29.14 12.90
C ASN A 714 34.33 28.01 13.41
N THR A 715 34.00 26.77 13.05
CA THR A 715 34.81 25.61 13.40
C THR A 715 36.18 25.65 12.73
N ILE A 716 36.26 26.06 11.46
CA ILE A 716 37.55 26.27 10.78
C ILE A 716 38.38 27.34 11.50
N ASN A 717 37.80 28.51 11.78
CA ASN A 717 38.51 29.62 12.43
C ASN A 717 39.00 29.27 13.84
N ARG A 718 38.25 28.48 14.62
CA ARG A 718 38.69 28.01 15.96
C ARG A 718 39.94 27.11 15.91
N ASN A 719 40.16 26.43 14.79
CA ASN A 719 41.28 25.52 14.59
C ASN A 719 42.44 26.16 13.81
N LEU A 720 42.29 27.41 13.36
CA LEU A 720 43.35 28.23 12.79
C LEU A 720 44.11 28.94 13.92
N ARG A 721 45.43 28.82 13.95
CA ARG A 721 46.30 29.49 14.92
C ARG A 721 47.53 30.06 14.23
N ILE A 722 48.06 31.17 14.75
CA ILE A 722 49.32 31.73 14.30
C ILE A 722 50.43 31.28 15.26
N GLN A 723 51.50 30.69 14.73
CA GLN A 723 52.71 30.32 15.45
C GLN A 723 53.92 30.66 14.57
N ASP A 724 54.94 31.31 15.13
CA ASP A 724 56.16 31.68 14.40
C ASP A 724 55.93 32.43 13.07
N ASP A 725 54.95 33.34 13.08
CA ASP A 725 54.49 34.12 11.92
C ASP A 725 53.89 33.31 10.76
N GLU A 726 53.56 32.02 10.97
CA GLU A 726 52.83 31.16 10.02
C GLU A 726 51.47 30.73 10.59
N TYR A 727 50.50 30.46 9.72
CA TYR A 727 49.23 29.85 10.11
C TYR A 727 49.32 28.32 10.16
N PHE A 728 48.74 27.77 11.21
CA PHE A 728 48.60 26.34 11.48
C PHE A 728 47.12 25.97 11.49
N TYR A 729 46.79 24.81 10.91
CA TYR A 729 45.49 24.18 11.02
C TYR A 729 45.65 22.83 11.72
N MET A 730 44.95 22.62 12.84
CA MET A 730 45.06 21.38 13.64
C MET A 730 46.52 21.05 14.03
N ASN A 731 47.30 22.07 14.40
CA ASN A 731 48.73 21.98 14.78
C ASN A 731 49.69 21.58 13.66
N VAL A 732 49.29 21.69 12.38
CA VAL A 732 50.18 21.50 11.23
C VAL A 732 50.26 22.80 10.42
N PRO A 733 51.46 23.24 9.97
CA PRO A 733 51.60 24.40 9.10
C PRO A 733 50.76 24.21 7.83
N ILE A 734 50.00 25.23 7.45
CA ILE A 734 49.15 25.15 6.26
C ILE A 734 50.05 25.18 5.02
N SER A 735 50.06 24.09 4.27
CA SER A 735 50.73 23.97 2.96
C SER A 735 49.75 23.75 1.81
N LYS A 736 48.47 23.50 2.11
CA LYS A 736 47.43 23.21 1.13
C LYS A 736 46.06 23.66 1.59
N ILE A 737 45.31 24.28 0.67
CA ILE A 737 43.90 24.68 0.85
C ILE A 737 43.06 23.99 -0.21
N VAL A 738 42.01 23.28 0.21
CA VAL A 738 41.10 22.55 -0.68
C VAL A 738 39.71 23.20 -0.62
N PHE A 739 39.24 23.73 -1.74
CA PHE A 739 37.87 24.21 -1.89
C PHE A 739 36.97 23.14 -2.49
N LEU A 740 35.90 22.77 -1.78
CA LEU A 740 34.92 21.78 -2.25
C LEU A 740 33.81 22.46 -3.06
N THR A 741 33.60 21.99 -4.29
CA THR A 741 32.46 22.39 -5.12
C THR A 741 31.74 21.17 -5.71
N ASP A 742 30.47 21.34 -6.08
CA ASP A 742 29.70 20.33 -6.81
C ASP A 742 30.28 20.11 -8.22
N ASN A 743 30.48 21.19 -8.98
CA ASN A 743 31.09 21.15 -10.31
C ASN A 743 31.89 22.42 -10.62
N ALA A 744 32.66 22.38 -11.70
CA ALA A 744 33.24 23.58 -12.33
C ALA A 744 33.03 23.55 -13.86
N LEU A 745 31.85 23.99 -14.28
CA LEU A 745 31.39 23.97 -15.66
C LEU A 745 31.87 25.18 -16.49
N SER A 746 31.34 26.38 -16.25
CA SER A 746 31.79 27.62 -16.93
C SER A 746 32.98 28.31 -16.26
N GLY A 747 33.36 27.83 -15.07
CA GLY A 747 34.32 28.46 -14.17
C GLY A 747 33.79 29.69 -13.42
N LYS A 748 32.70 30.35 -13.86
CA LYS A 748 32.22 31.62 -13.27
C LYS A 748 31.96 31.52 -11.77
N SER A 749 31.17 30.52 -11.35
CA SER A 749 30.83 30.34 -9.94
C SER A 749 32.04 30.04 -9.05
N THR A 750 33.02 29.32 -9.59
CA THR A 750 34.27 28.99 -8.89
C THR A 750 35.17 30.22 -8.81
N ILE A 751 35.23 31.03 -9.87
CA ILE A 751 35.95 32.33 -9.88
C ILE A 751 35.34 33.28 -8.85
N ASP A 752 34.01 33.41 -8.80
CA ASP A 752 33.34 34.26 -7.81
C ASP A 752 33.66 33.81 -6.38
N MET A 753 33.69 32.50 -6.13
CA MET A 753 34.08 31.92 -4.84
C MET A 753 35.56 32.21 -4.51
N LEU A 754 36.47 32.00 -5.46
CA LEU A 754 37.91 32.25 -5.25
C LEU A 754 38.20 33.75 -5.08
N ASN A 755 37.53 34.64 -5.82
CA ASN A 755 37.65 36.09 -5.61
C ASN A 755 37.21 36.48 -4.19
N TYR A 756 36.16 35.85 -3.68
CA TYR A 756 35.72 36.08 -2.31
C TYR A 756 36.73 35.57 -1.29
N TYR A 757 37.17 34.31 -1.40
CA TYR A 757 38.07 33.72 -0.41
C TYR A 757 39.49 34.26 -0.49
N LEU A 758 40.06 34.43 -1.69
CA LEU A 758 41.45 34.85 -1.89
C LEU A 758 41.65 36.36 -1.86
N LYS A 759 40.65 37.14 -2.31
CA LYS A 759 40.79 38.61 -2.49
C LYS A 759 39.78 39.43 -1.67
N LYS A 760 38.85 38.80 -0.94
CA LYS A 760 37.72 39.46 -0.24
C LYS A 760 36.83 40.29 -1.19
N ILE A 761 36.79 39.96 -2.48
CA ILE A 761 35.99 40.65 -3.49
C ILE A 761 34.66 39.91 -3.66
N ARG A 762 33.54 40.63 -3.49
CA ARG A 762 32.19 40.09 -3.75
C ARG A 762 31.69 40.57 -5.11
N SER A 763 31.44 39.64 -6.03
CA SER A 763 30.95 39.97 -7.37
C SER A 763 29.59 40.69 -7.32
N PHE A 764 29.43 41.73 -8.15
CA PHE A 764 28.20 42.52 -8.21
C PHE A 764 26.99 41.62 -8.54
N GLY A 765 25.93 41.70 -7.71
CA GLY A 765 24.72 40.88 -7.84
C GLY A 765 24.80 39.46 -7.25
N ASN A 766 25.94 39.03 -6.69
CA ASN A 766 26.06 37.72 -6.06
C ASN A 766 25.45 37.72 -4.64
N LYS A 767 24.24 37.14 -4.50
CA LYS A 767 23.51 37.01 -3.22
C LYS A 767 23.93 35.80 -2.38
N ARG A 768 24.91 35.00 -2.82
CA ARG A 768 25.29 33.74 -2.12
C ARG A 768 25.94 34.01 -0.76
N ASN A 769 25.63 33.12 0.17
CA ASN A 769 26.30 33.03 1.46
C ASN A 769 27.47 32.04 1.32
N TYR A 770 28.69 32.56 1.40
CA TYR A 770 29.90 31.76 1.56
C TYR A 770 30.09 31.42 3.04
N ILE A 771 30.97 30.47 3.34
CA ILE A 771 31.15 29.92 4.68
C ILE A 771 31.68 30.96 5.68
N PHE A 772 32.57 31.84 5.23
CA PHE A 772 33.08 32.95 6.03
C PHE A 772 32.32 34.24 5.72
N GLY A 773 32.07 35.06 6.73
CA GLY A 773 31.77 36.48 6.54
C GLY A 773 33.00 37.25 6.07
N VAL A 774 32.81 38.44 5.50
CA VAL A 774 33.91 39.26 4.93
C VAL A 774 35.04 39.49 5.93
N ASN A 775 34.69 39.74 7.20
CA ASN A 775 35.64 40.02 8.27
C ASN A 775 36.23 38.77 8.92
N SER A 776 35.62 37.59 8.72
CA SER A 776 36.06 36.32 9.32
C SER A 776 36.80 35.43 8.33
N ASN A 777 37.06 35.93 7.11
CA ASN A 777 37.81 35.23 6.08
C ASN A 777 39.32 35.50 6.25
N HIS A 778 40.04 34.58 6.87
CA HIS A 778 41.49 34.67 7.10
C HIS A 778 42.34 34.09 5.97
N ILE A 779 41.73 33.57 4.90
CA ILE A 779 42.45 32.93 3.79
C ILE A 779 43.47 33.86 3.11
N PRO A 780 43.20 35.16 2.85
CA PRO A 780 44.21 36.05 2.31
C PRO A 780 45.43 36.19 3.23
N ASP A 781 45.21 36.23 4.55
CA ASP A 781 46.28 36.35 5.55
C ASP A 781 47.11 35.06 5.63
N VAL A 782 46.47 33.90 5.46
CA VAL A 782 47.15 32.59 5.36
C VAL A 782 48.09 32.57 4.15
N LEU A 783 47.65 33.09 3.01
CA LEU A 783 48.44 33.09 1.76
C LEU A 783 49.61 34.08 1.80
N ASP A 784 49.51 35.15 2.60
CA ASP A 784 50.58 36.12 2.81
C ASP A 784 51.69 35.57 3.74
N LYS A 785 51.28 34.83 4.78
CA LYS A 785 52.19 34.33 5.83
C LYS A 785 52.81 32.97 5.54
N ASN A 786 52.06 32.04 4.96
CA ASN A 786 52.56 30.71 4.63
C ASN A 786 53.11 30.71 3.20
N ARG A 787 54.41 30.46 3.03
CA ARG A 787 55.03 30.36 1.70
C ARG A 787 54.58 29.07 0.99
N ASP A 788 54.43 29.13 -0.34
CA ASP A 788 54.16 27.98 -1.22
C ASP A 788 52.86 27.19 -0.94
N VAL A 789 51.80 27.85 -0.45
CA VAL A 789 50.49 27.21 -0.24
C VAL A 789 49.86 26.80 -1.57
N LYS A 790 49.58 25.51 -1.73
CA LYS A 790 48.91 24.96 -2.92
C LYS A 790 47.39 25.04 -2.80
N ILE A 791 46.73 25.56 -3.83
CA ILE A 791 45.27 25.66 -3.86
C ILE A 791 44.70 24.54 -4.75
N ILE A 792 43.76 23.78 -4.20
CA ILE A 792 43.04 22.73 -4.94
C ILE A 792 41.56 23.05 -4.96
N VAL A 793 40.96 23.13 -6.14
CA VAL A 793 39.50 23.09 -6.29
C VAL A 793 39.08 21.65 -6.53
N LYS A 794 38.41 21.05 -5.56
CA LYS A 794 37.93 19.67 -5.61
C LYS A 794 36.47 19.63 -6.04
N THR A 795 36.25 19.08 -7.23
CA THR A 795 34.92 19.00 -7.87
C THR A 795 34.56 17.54 -8.11
N ILE A 796 33.27 17.25 -8.28
CA ILE A 796 32.85 15.94 -8.79
C ILE A 796 33.29 15.81 -10.26
N PHE A 797 32.97 16.84 -11.05
CA PHE A 797 33.41 16.98 -12.44
C PHE A 797 33.62 18.45 -12.83
N TYR A 798 34.47 18.69 -13.82
CA TYR A 798 34.79 20.02 -14.32
C TYR A 798 35.06 20.00 -15.82
N SER A 799 34.87 21.14 -16.50
CA SER A 799 35.25 21.26 -17.92
C SER A 799 36.66 21.80 -18.09
N GLU A 800 37.35 21.39 -19.16
CA GLU A 800 38.66 21.95 -19.53
C GLU A 800 38.62 23.49 -19.62
N ARG A 801 37.55 24.04 -20.21
CA ARG A 801 37.30 25.49 -20.30
C ARG A 801 37.28 26.18 -18.94
N ALA A 802 36.68 25.56 -17.91
CA ALA A 802 36.70 26.12 -16.56
C ALA A 802 38.11 26.15 -15.99
N SER A 803 38.87 25.06 -16.18
CA SER A 803 40.26 24.95 -15.72
C SER A 803 41.16 26.02 -16.31
N GLU A 804 41.13 26.20 -17.63
CA GLU A 804 41.87 27.26 -18.33
C GLU A 804 41.47 28.65 -17.82
N ARG A 805 40.17 28.91 -17.70
CA ARG A 805 39.64 30.21 -17.29
C ARG A 805 40.03 30.57 -15.86
N ILE A 806 39.94 29.62 -14.93
CA ILE A 806 40.32 29.83 -13.53
C ILE A 806 41.82 30.11 -13.42
N LYS A 807 42.66 29.33 -14.11
CA LYS A 807 44.12 29.57 -14.13
C LYS A 807 44.49 30.93 -14.73
N LYS A 808 43.77 31.37 -15.76
CA LYS A 808 43.98 32.69 -16.37
C LYS A 808 43.57 33.85 -15.46
N GLU A 809 42.52 33.68 -14.66
CA GLU A 809 42.00 34.72 -13.75
C GLU A 809 42.89 34.92 -12.51
N PHE A 810 43.61 33.87 -12.11
CA PHE A 810 44.45 33.83 -10.90
C PHE A 810 45.88 33.38 -11.22
N PRO A 811 46.62 34.07 -12.10
CA PRO A 811 47.98 33.69 -12.48
C PRO A 811 48.99 33.76 -11.32
N GLU A 812 48.67 34.52 -10.27
CA GLU A 812 49.49 34.69 -9.06
C GLU A 812 49.44 33.50 -8.09
N TYR A 813 48.52 32.54 -8.28
CA TYR A 813 48.34 31.38 -7.39
C TYR A 813 48.54 30.05 -8.14
N GLU A 814 49.18 29.07 -7.50
CA GLU A 814 49.25 27.68 -8.00
C GLU A 814 47.92 26.95 -7.73
N ILE A 815 46.94 27.12 -8.63
CA ILE A 815 45.62 26.48 -8.54
C ILE A 815 45.55 25.23 -9.41
N SER A 816 45.27 24.09 -8.76
CA SER A 816 44.92 22.83 -9.43
C SER A 816 43.43 22.55 -9.29
N ILE A 817 42.83 21.94 -10.31
CA ILE A 817 41.44 21.47 -10.26
C ILE A 817 41.46 19.96 -10.36
N THR A 818 40.70 19.30 -9.50
CA THR A 818 40.62 17.84 -9.44
C THR A 818 39.15 17.40 -9.50
N GLY A 819 38.91 16.23 -10.08
CA GLY A 819 37.58 15.70 -10.39
C GLY A 819 37.61 15.01 -11.74
N GLU A 820 36.46 14.56 -12.23
CA GLU A 820 36.34 14.03 -13.58
C GLU A 820 36.36 15.17 -14.61
N MET A 821 37.35 15.16 -15.51
CA MET A 821 37.47 16.18 -16.54
C MET A 821 36.55 15.85 -17.71
N LEU A 822 35.67 16.78 -18.05
CA LEU A 822 34.82 16.72 -19.23
C LEU A 822 35.59 17.31 -20.42
N GLU A 823 35.58 16.58 -21.53
CA GLU A 823 36.18 17.00 -22.81
C GLU A 823 35.61 18.35 -23.29
N ARG A 824 36.48 19.18 -23.87
CA ARG A 824 36.12 20.49 -24.39
C ARG A 824 35.07 20.38 -25.50
N ASN A 825 34.09 21.29 -25.45
CA ASN A 825 32.99 21.44 -26.41
C ASN A 825 31.99 20.27 -26.51
N LYS A 826 32.24 19.13 -25.85
CA LYS A 826 31.36 17.96 -25.92
C LYS A 826 29.93 18.23 -25.46
N PHE A 827 29.79 18.97 -24.35
CA PHE A 827 28.50 19.28 -23.72
C PHE A 827 28.07 20.74 -23.87
N ASN A 828 28.60 21.41 -24.89
CA ASN A 828 28.16 22.75 -25.22
C ASN A 828 26.93 22.67 -26.12
N TRP A 829 26.07 23.68 -26.00
CA TRP A 829 24.97 23.85 -26.93
C TRP A 829 25.46 23.96 -28.39
N THR A 830 24.75 23.30 -29.32
CA THR A 830 25.00 23.37 -30.77
C THR A 830 23.71 23.68 -31.54
N GLU A 831 23.82 24.28 -32.73
CA GLU A 831 22.69 24.52 -33.63
C GLU A 831 22.01 23.20 -34.07
N GLU A 832 22.79 22.12 -34.19
CA GLU A 832 22.27 20.78 -34.50
C GLU A 832 21.34 20.27 -33.39
N MET A 833 21.73 20.40 -32.12
CA MET A 833 20.86 20.05 -30.99
C MET A 833 19.56 20.86 -31.00
N ASN A 834 19.64 22.15 -31.36
CA ASN A 834 18.45 22.99 -31.47
C ASN A 834 17.52 22.52 -32.60
N GLY A 835 18.09 22.10 -33.75
CA GLY A 835 17.33 21.49 -34.83
C GLY A 835 16.59 20.22 -34.37
N VAL A 836 17.26 19.36 -33.61
CA VAL A 836 16.62 18.14 -33.03
C VAL A 836 15.51 18.51 -32.04
N ILE A 837 15.73 19.49 -31.15
CA ILE A 837 14.68 19.95 -30.21
C ILE A 837 13.47 20.49 -30.96
N GLN A 838 13.68 21.30 -32.00
CA GLN A 838 12.60 21.85 -32.81
C GLN A 838 11.83 20.77 -33.58
N GLU A 839 12.54 19.76 -34.10
CA GLU A 839 11.94 18.62 -34.75
C GLU A 839 11.07 17.79 -33.80
N LEU A 840 11.56 17.55 -32.58
CA LEU A 840 10.88 16.69 -31.60
C LEU A 840 9.73 17.38 -30.87
N PHE A 841 9.87 18.67 -30.57
CA PHE A 841 8.97 19.39 -29.66
C PHE A 841 8.32 20.65 -30.27
N GLY A 842 8.60 20.97 -31.53
CA GLY A 842 8.08 22.15 -32.24
C GLY A 842 8.82 23.45 -31.90
N ASN A 843 8.21 24.61 -32.20
CA ASN A 843 8.79 25.94 -31.95
C ASN A 843 8.90 26.25 -30.45
N ALA A 844 9.83 25.59 -29.76
CA ALA A 844 10.34 26.03 -28.48
C ALA A 844 10.97 27.43 -28.70
N THR A 845 10.36 28.42 -28.09
CA THR A 845 10.62 29.85 -28.29
C THR A 845 12.05 30.24 -27.90
N GLU A 846 12.71 30.92 -28.84
CA GLU A 846 13.97 31.65 -28.79
C GLU A 846 15.31 30.87 -28.79
N PRO A 847 16.31 31.35 -29.55
CA PRO A 847 17.63 30.73 -29.63
C PRO A 847 18.33 30.71 -28.28
N ILE A 848 18.83 29.53 -27.94
CA ILE A 848 19.52 29.22 -26.70
C ILE A 848 20.93 29.81 -26.77
N CYS A 849 21.41 30.31 -25.63
CA CYS A 849 22.69 31.01 -25.53
C CYS A 849 23.85 30.17 -26.08
N LYS A 850 24.56 30.66 -27.10
CA LYS A 850 25.71 30.01 -27.80
C LYS A 850 26.89 29.59 -26.91
N SER A 851 26.80 29.80 -25.59
CA SER A 851 27.85 29.48 -24.62
C SER A 851 27.38 28.66 -23.42
N ALA A 852 26.13 28.17 -23.44
CA ALA A 852 25.57 27.33 -22.38
C ALA A 852 26.15 25.91 -22.41
N GLN A 853 26.39 25.36 -21.22
CA GLN A 853 26.69 23.94 -21.04
C GLN A 853 25.41 23.20 -20.67
N CYS A 854 25.24 22.04 -21.29
CA CYS A 854 23.98 21.32 -21.33
C CYS A 854 23.98 20.05 -20.46
N VAL A 855 24.88 19.97 -19.49
CA VAL A 855 25.07 18.79 -18.63
C VAL A 855 23.91 18.61 -17.65
N LEU A 856 23.19 17.48 -17.75
CA LEU A 856 22.23 16.99 -16.75
C LEU A 856 22.93 16.64 -15.44
N ARG A 857 22.26 16.81 -14.29
CA ARG A 857 22.81 16.47 -12.96
C ARG A 857 21.71 15.91 -12.05
N PRO A 858 22.04 15.05 -11.08
CA PRO A 858 21.12 14.73 -9.99
C PRO A 858 20.68 16.01 -9.27
N CYS A 859 19.40 16.11 -8.94
CA CYS A 859 18.78 17.24 -8.24
C CYS A 859 18.83 18.61 -8.96
N ASN A 860 19.41 18.72 -10.16
CA ASN A 860 19.59 20.01 -10.82
C ASN A 860 19.81 19.89 -12.34
N LEU A 861 19.16 20.72 -13.14
CA LEU A 861 19.33 20.76 -14.58
C LEU A 861 20.38 21.78 -15.05
N PRO A 862 20.88 21.66 -16.29
CA PRO A 862 21.64 22.74 -16.94
C PRO A 862 20.78 24.00 -17.08
N HIS A 863 21.37 25.10 -17.59
CA HIS A 863 20.70 26.40 -17.69
C HIS A 863 19.27 26.29 -18.24
N ASP A 864 18.32 27.00 -17.63
CA ASP A 864 16.87 26.95 -17.91
C ASP A 864 16.46 27.13 -19.38
N LYS A 865 17.36 27.53 -20.26
CA LYS A 865 17.06 27.73 -21.68
C LYS A 865 17.44 26.52 -22.54
N VAL A 866 18.04 25.45 -22.01
CA VAL A 866 18.58 24.34 -22.82
C VAL A 866 17.49 23.37 -23.30
N LEU A 867 16.53 23.03 -22.45
CA LEU A 867 15.42 22.14 -22.78
C LEU A 867 14.09 22.89 -22.72
N PRO A 868 13.06 22.49 -23.50
CA PRO A 868 11.71 23.03 -23.37
C PRO A 868 11.16 22.97 -21.94
N ASP A 869 10.40 23.99 -21.52
CA ASP A 869 9.80 24.07 -20.17
C ASP A 869 8.96 22.85 -19.80
N VAL A 870 8.21 22.32 -20.77
CA VAL A 870 7.40 21.11 -20.62
C VAL A 870 8.20 19.88 -20.17
N LEU A 871 9.47 19.76 -20.57
CA LEU A 871 10.30 18.62 -20.16
C LEU A 871 10.84 18.77 -18.74
N LYS A 872 10.90 20.01 -18.22
CA LYS A 872 11.58 20.36 -16.95
C LYS A 872 10.62 20.50 -15.77
N ASP A 873 9.32 20.60 -16.04
CA ASP A 873 8.29 20.72 -15.03
C ASP A 873 7.77 19.32 -14.66
N THR A 874 8.33 18.72 -13.61
CA THR A 874 7.92 17.35 -13.23
C THR A 874 6.51 17.29 -12.65
N THR A 875 5.86 18.42 -12.35
CA THR A 875 4.43 18.40 -12.01
C THR A 875 3.56 17.99 -13.21
N LYS A 876 4.06 18.15 -14.44
CA LYS A 876 3.42 17.66 -15.67
C LYS A 876 3.61 16.16 -15.87
N LEU A 877 2.63 15.54 -16.51
CA LEU A 877 2.67 14.12 -16.86
C LEU A 877 3.85 13.77 -17.76
N VAL A 878 4.12 14.63 -18.75
CA VAL A 878 5.22 14.47 -19.72
C VAL A 878 6.55 15.08 -19.26
N GLY A 879 6.57 15.68 -18.07
CA GLY A 879 7.77 16.30 -17.50
C GLY A 879 8.70 15.26 -16.87
N ILE A 880 9.80 14.95 -17.55
CA ILE A 880 10.72 13.88 -17.17
C ILE A 880 12.04 14.37 -16.54
N PHE A 881 12.29 15.67 -16.56
CA PHE A 881 13.49 16.27 -15.97
C PHE A 881 13.09 17.29 -14.92
N ARG A 882 13.82 17.38 -13.80
CA ARG A 882 13.46 18.26 -12.68
C ARG A 882 14.11 19.64 -12.73
N ARG A 883 13.32 20.71 -12.85
CA ARG A 883 13.81 22.08 -12.67
C ARG A 883 14.20 22.32 -11.21
N LYS A 884 15.29 23.07 -10.98
CA LYS A 884 15.61 23.57 -9.64
C LYS A 884 14.58 24.67 -9.31
N GLU A 885 13.70 24.44 -8.34
CA GLU A 885 12.97 25.53 -7.70
C GLU A 885 13.98 26.39 -6.91
N ASP A 886 13.91 27.70 -7.08
CA ASP A 886 14.85 28.69 -6.51
C ASP A 886 14.79 28.79 -4.99
#